data_AF-A0A5S9XPD9-F1
#
_entry.id   AF-A0A5S9XPD9-F1
#
_cell.length_a   1.000
_cell.length_b   1.000
_cell.length_c   1.000
_cell.angle_alpha   90.00
_cell.angle_beta   90.00
_cell.angle_gamma   90.00
#
_symmetry.space_group_name_H-M   'P 1'
#
loop_
_entity.id
_entity.type
_entity.pdbx_description
1 polymer ?
#
loop_
_entity_poly.entity_id
_entity_poly.type
_entity_poly.pdbx_seq_one_letter_code
_entity_poly.pdbx_strand_id
1 'polypeptide(L)'
;MSLQYHVLNSIPSTTFLSSTKTTISSSFLTISGSPLDVARDKSRSGSIHCSKLRTQEYINSQEVQHDLPLIHEWQQLQGEDAPQISVGSNSNAFKEAVKSVKTILRNLTDGEITISAYDTAWVALIDAGDKTPAFPSAVKWIAENQLSDGSWGDAFLFSYHDRLINTLACVVALRSWNLFPHQCNKGITFFRENIGKLEDENDEHMPIGFEVAFPSLLEIARGINIDVPYDSPVLKDIYAKKELKLTRIPKEIMHKIPTTLLHSLEGMRDLDWEKLLKLQSQDGSFLFSPSSTAFAFMQTRDSNCLEYLRNAVKRFNGGVPNVFPVDLFEHIWIVDRLQRLGISRYFEEEIKECLDYVHRYWTDNGICWARCSHVQDIDDTAMAFRLLRLHGYQVSADVFKNFEKEGEFFCFVGQSNQAVTGMFNLYRASQLAFPREEILKNAKEFSYNYLLEKREREELIDKWIIMKDLPGEIGFALEIPWYASLPRVETRFYIDQYGGENDVWIGKTLYRMPYVNNNGYLELAKQDYNNCQAQHQLEWDIFQKWYEENRLSEWGVRRSELLECYYLAAATIFESERSHERMVWAKSSVLVKAISSSFGESSDSRRSFSDQFHEYIANARRSDHHFNDRNMRLDRPGSVQASRLAGVLIGTLNQMSFDLFMSHGRDVNNLLYLSWGDWLEKWKLYGDEGEGELMVKMIILMKNNDLTNFFTHTHFVRLAEIINRICLPRQYLKARRNDEKEKTIKSMEKEMGKMVELALSESDTFRDVSITFLDVAKAFYYFASCGDHLQTHISKVLFQKV
;
A
#
# COMPACT_ATOMS: atom_id res chain seq x y z
N MET A 1 -30.10 -38.63 29.08
CA MET A 1 -29.95 -40.01 28.57
C MET A 1 -28.72 -40.00 27.67
N SER A 2 -27.53 -40.39 28.14
CA SER A 2 -27.01 -41.76 28.35
C SER A 2 -26.62 -42.44 27.02
N LEU A 3 -25.41 -42.98 26.76
CA LEU A 3 -24.19 -43.24 27.55
C LEU A 3 -22.96 -42.80 26.69
N GLN A 4 -21.82 -42.32 27.19
CA GLN A 4 -20.77 -42.94 28.02
C GLN A 4 -20.10 -44.20 27.41
N TYR A 5 -18.79 -44.10 27.09
CA TYR A 5 -17.79 -45.15 27.38
C TYR A 5 -16.36 -44.57 27.44
N HIS A 6 -15.65 -44.85 28.54
CA HIS A 6 -14.20 -44.66 28.71
C HIS A 6 -13.47 -45.99 28.43
N VAL A 7 -12.22 -45.93 27.95
CA VAL A 7 -11.17 -46.91 28.33
C VAL A 7 -9.81 -46.22 28.52
N LEU A 8 -9.11 -46.65 29.57
CA LEU A 8 -7.74 -46.33 29.99
C LEU A 8 -7.05 -47.69 30.31
N ASN A 9 -5.72 -47.86 30.37
CA ASN A 9 -4.58 -46.93 30.33
C ASN A 9 -3.31 -47.69 29.86
N SER A 10 -2.26 -47.02 29.37
CA SER A 10 -0.85 -47.33 29.75
C SER A 10 0.24 -46.50 29.06
N ILE A 11 1.23 -46.09 29.86
CA ILE A 11 2.47 -45.39 29.50
C ILE A 11 3.63 -46.42 29.58
N PRO A 12 4.86 -46.17 29.07
CA PRO A 12 5.81 -45.39 29.87
C PRO A 12 6.72 -44.42 29.10
N SER A 13 7.00 -43.30 29.77
CA SER A 13 8.05 -42.32 29.48
C SER A 13 9.46 -42.92 29.56
N THR A 14 10.38 -42.46 28.70
CA THR A 14 11.83 -42.52 28.97
C THR A 14 12.50 -41.19 28.60
N THR A 15 13.06 -40.53 29.63
CA THR A 15 13.99 -39.41 29.49
C THR A 15 15.41 -39.93 29.28
N PHE A 16 16.16 -39.32 28.37
CA PHE A 16 17.63 -39.37 28.40
C PHE A 16 18.24 -38.01 28.01
N LEU A 17 19.06 -37.48 28.91
CA LEU A 17 20.01 -36.40 28.63
C LEU A 17 21.28 -37.01 28.04
N SER A 18 21.84 -36.42 26.98
CA SER A 18 23.28 -36.07 27.00
C SER A 18 23.64 -35.06 25.91
N SER A 19 24.56 -34.18 26.27
CA SER A 19 25.23 -33.22 25.40
C SER A 19 26.06 -33.87 24.30
N THR A 20 26.19 -33.19 23.15
CA THR A 20 27.46 -33.12 22.43
C THR A 20 27.69 -31.70 21.92
N LYS A 21 28.76 -31.06 22.40
CA LYS A 21 29.34 -29.88 21.76
C LYS A 21 30.24 -30.37 20.63
N THR A 22 30.12 -29.79 19.44
CA THR A 22 31.06 -30.05 18.34
C THR A 22 31.65 -28.71 17.88
N THR A 23 32.79 -28.35 18.47
CA THR A 23 33.61 -27.25 18.00
C THR A 23 34.48 -27.75 16.85
N ILE A 24 34.37 -27.16 15.66
CA ILE A 24 35.35 -27.37 14.57
C ILE A 24 35.85 -25.99 14.12
N SER A 25 37.16 -25.83 14.21
CA SER A 25 37.90 -24.64 13.80
C SER A 25 38.08 -24.58 12.28
N SER A 26 37.76 -23.46 11.65
CA SER A 26 38.25 -23.13 10.31
C SER A 26 39.53 -22.31 10.40
N SER A 27 40.65 -22.92 10.01
CA SER A 27 41.96 -22.26 9.95
C SER A 27 42.07 -21.40 8.68
N PHE A 28 42.15 -20.07 8.84
CA PHE A 28 42.51 -19.17 7.74
C PHE A 28 44.00 -19.26 7.42
N LEU A 29 44.33 -19.55 6.15
CA LEU A 29 45.68 -19.42 5.60
C LEU A 29 45.77 -18.14 4.78
N THR A 30 46.59 -17.19 5.24
CA THR A 30 46.99 -16.01 4.50
C THR A 30 48.16 -16.31 3.59
N ILE A 31 48.04 -15.99 2.29
CA ILE A 31 49.19 -15.84 1.39
C ILE A 31 49.06 -14.51 0.65
N SER A 32 50.12 -13.72 0.73
CA SER A 32 50.29 -12.41 0.09
C SER A 32 50.91 -12.54 -1.31
N GLY A 33 50.55 -11.65 -2.24
CA GLY A 33 51.22 -11.56 -3.54
C GLY A 33 50.58 -10.56 -4.50
N SER A 34 51.33 -9.52 -4.87
CA SER A 34 51.00 -8.53 -5.91
C SER A 34 52.30 -7.81 -6.33
N PRO A 35 52.34 -7.04 -7.42
CA PRO A 35 51.65 -7.19 -8.72
C PRO A 35 52.66 -7.18 -9.90
N LEU A 36 52.21 -7.35 -11.15
CA LEU A 36 52.97 -6.96 -12.35
C LEU A 36 52.04 -6.56 -13.52
N ASP A 37 52.29 -5.38 -14.11
CA ASP A 37 51.57 -4.80 -15.25
C ASP A 37 52.08 -5.31 -16.62
N VAL A 38 51.18 -5.49 -17.60
CA VAL A 38 51.35 -5.13 -19.03
C VAL A 38 49.97 -4.74 -19.61
N ALA A 39 49.91 -3.85 -20.62
CA ALA A 39 48.72 -3.05 -20.94
C ALA A 39 48.22 -3.12 -22.41
N ARG A 40 46.99 -2.56 -22.62
CA ARG A 40 46.33 -2.13 -23.88
C ARG A 40 45.73 -3.26 -24.76
N ASP A 41 44.65 -3.05 -25.54
CA ASP A 41 44.00 -1.79 -25.99
C ASP A 41 42.45 -1.89 -26.13
N LYS A 42 41.81 -0.80 -26.57
CA LYS A 42 40.37 -0.47 -26.45
C LYS A 42 39.41 -1.09 -27.49
N SER A 43 38.16 -1.32 -27.08
CA SER A 43 36.95 -0.86 -27.82
C SER A 43 35.75 -0.68 -26.86
N ARG A 44 34.81 0.22 -27.17
CA ARG A 44 33.75 0.68 -26.26
C ARG A 44 32.41 -0.03 -26.49
N SER A 45 31.78 -0.51 -25.42
CA SER A 45 30.32 -0.53 -25.25
C SER A 45 29.98 -0.11 -23.81
N GLY A 46 28.98 0.76 -23.64
CA GLY A 46 28.68 1.36 -22.34
C GLY A 46 27.50 0.68 -21.66
N SER A 47 27.77 -0.19 -20.68
CA SER A 47 26.78 -0.63 -19.70
C SER A 47 26.85 0.26 -18.45
N ILE A 48 25.69 0.71 -17.97
CA ILE A 48 25.60 1.49 -16.73
C ILE A 48 25.53 0.51 -15.57
N HIS A 49 26.67 0.20 -14.96
CA HIS A 49 26.71 -0.55 -13.70
C HIS A 49 26.49 0.40 -12.52
N CYS A 50 25.41 0.17 -11.77
CA CYS A 50 25.15 0.85 -10.51
C CYS A 50 26.19 0.41 -9.46
N SER A 51 26.93 1.35 -8.88
CA SER A 51 28.03 1.07 -7.95
C SER A 51 27.51 0.75 -6.55
N LYS A 52 27.83 -0.45 -6.04
CA LYS A 52 27.60 -0.85 -4.65
C LYS A 52 28.27 0.14 -3.68
N LEU A 53 27.49 0.82 -2.86
CA LEU A 53 28.01 1.54 -1.69
C LEU A 53 28.28 0.53 -0.56
N ARG A 54 29.51 0.52 -0.04
CA ARG A 54 29.88 -0.28 1.13
C ARG A 54 29.31 0.36 2.39
N THR A 55 28.52 -0.40 3.13
CA THR A 55 28.28 -0.17 4.56
C THR A 55 29.59 -0.37 5.31
N GLN A 56 30.05 0.68 6.01
CA GLN A 56 31.19 0.62 6.91
C GLN A 56 30.66 0.68 8.34
N GLU A 57 30.82 -0.39 9.11
CA GLU A 57 30.40 -0.45 10.51
C GLU A 57 31.16 0.58 11.36
N TYR A 58 30.46 1.30 12.23
CA TYR A 58 31.05 2.03 13.35
C TYR A 58 30.23 1.81 14.62
N ILE A 59 30.67 0.84 15.43
CA ILE A 59 30.34 0.77 16.84
C ILE A 59 31.55 1.32 17.61
N ASN A 60 31.41 2.51 18.17
CA ASN A 60 31.91 2.77 19.52
C ASN A 60 31.22 3.99 20.13
N SER A 61 31.02 3.92 21.44
CA SER A 61 30.24 4.85 22.24
C SER A 61 31.09 5.99 22.81
N GLN A 62 30.40 7.04 23.27
CA GLN A 62 30.91 8.22 24.00
C GLN A 62 31.56 9.33 23.15
N GLU A 63 30.73 10.21 22.58
CA GLU A 63 30.62 11.63 23.02
C GLU A 63 29.41 12.27 22.28
N VAL A 64 28.47 12.86 23.04
CA VAL A 64 27.22 13.42 22.47
C VAL A 64 27.18 14.92 22.73
N GLN A 65 27.75 15.70 21.81
CA GLN A 65 27.40 17.10 21.62
C GLN A 65 27.92 17.60 20.26
N HIS A 66 27.08 18.38 19.58
CA HIS A 66 27.24 18.85 18.20
C HIS A 66 27.17 17.76 17.11
N ASP A 67 26.04 17.74 16.40
CA ASP A 67 26.09 18.08 14.97
C ASP A 67 24.74 18.61 14.50
N LEU A 68 24.77 19.72 13.76
CA LEU A 68 23.57 20.40 13.25
C LEU A 68 23.79 20.94 11.81
N PRO A 69 24.36 20.15 10.86
CA PRO A 69 24.96 20.72 9.65
C PRO A 69 23.91 21.16 8.61
N LEU A 70 22.80 20.43 8.55
CA LEU A 70 21.77 20.56 7.49
C LEU A 70 20.95 21.85 7.56
N ILE A 71 20.91 22.55 8.70
CA ILE A 71 20.23 23.86 8.79
C ILE A 71 21.08 24.98 8.15
N HIS A 72 22.42 24.84 8.16
CA HIS A 72 23.30 25.85 7.56
C HIS A 72 23.38 25.75 6.03
N GLU A 73 23.28 24.55 5.45
CA GLU A 73 23.26 24.38 3.99
C GLU A 73 22.02 25.03 3.35
N TRP A 74 20.85 24.96 4.00
CA TRP A 74 19.64 25.67 3.54
C TRP A 74 19.78 27.19 3.54
N GLN A 75 20.54 27.77 4.48
CA GLN A 75 20.81 29.21 4.50
C GLN A 75 21.83 29.64 3.42
N GLN A 76 22.67 28.73 2.91
CA GLN A 76 23.62 29.03 1.84
C GLN A 76 23.04 28.92 0.43
N LEU A 77 21.85 28.29 0.27
CA LEU A 77 21.17 28.17 -1.02
C LEU A 77 20.31 29.40 -1.40
N GLN A 78 20.25 30.45 -0.58
CA GLN A 78 19.64 31.74 -0.95
C GLN A 78 20.61 32.64 -1.75
N GLY A 79 21.10 32.13 -2.88
CA GLY A 79 21.88 32.89 -3.86
C GLY A 79 21.06 33.21 -5.11
N GLU A 80 20.68 34.47 -5.27
CA GLU A 80 20.26 35.18 -6.51
C GLU A 80 19.56 34.41 -7.66
N ASP A 81 18.68 33.45 -7.37
CA ASP A 81 17.67 32.93 -8.31
C ASP A 81 16.50 32.29 -7.55
N ALA A 82 15.80 33.09 -6.74
CA ALA A 82 14.58 32.64 -6.06
C ALA A 82 13.48 32.36 -7.09
N PRO A 83 13.01 31.10 -7.27
CA PRO A 83 11.95 30.81 -8.21
C PRO A 83 10.69 31.57 -7.82
N GLN A 84 9.96 32.13 -8.79
CA GLN A 84 8.60 32.61 -8.53
C GLN A 84 7.73 31.40 -8.18
N ILE A 85 7.58 31.14 -6.87
CA ILE A 85 6.68 30.09 -6.37
C ILE A 85 5.26 30.54 -6.67
N SER A 86 4.66 29.98 -7.72
CA SER A 86 3.25 30.21 -8.07
C SER A 86 2.33 29.45 -7.11
N VAL A 87 2.25 29.91 -5.87
CA VAL A 87 1.32 29.40 -4.87
C VAL A 87 -0.11 29.56 -5.38
N GLY A 88 -0.88 28.48 -5.41
CA GLY A 88 -2.34 28.57 -5.55
C GLY A 88 -2.91 28.71 -6.96
N SER A 89 -2.22 28.24 -8.01
CA SER A 89 -2.88 28.00 -9.31
C SER A 89 -2.86 26.51 -9.66
N ASN A 90 -3.98 25.82 -9.44
CA ASN A 90 -4.27 24.55 -10.11
C ASN A 90 -4.32 24.84 -11.61
N SER A 91 -3.19 24.61 -12.30
CA SER A 91 -3.02 24.91 -13.71
C SER A 91 -4.10 24.19 -14.52
N ASN A 92 -4.45 24.75 -15.69
CA ASN A 92 -5.44 24.10 -16.56
C ASN A 92 -5.01 22.66 -16.93
N ALA A 93 -3.70 22.40 -17.03
CA ALA A 93 -3.16 21.06 -17.23
C ALA A 93 -3.44 20.13 -16.03
N PHE A 94 -3.22 20.58 -14.79
CA PHE A 94 -3.53 19.79 -13.58
C PHE A 94 -5.02 19.45 -13.49
N LYS A 95 -5.90 20.42 -13.79
CA LYS A 95 -7.36 20.21 -13.79
C LYS A 95 -7.82 19.22 -14.87
N GLU A 96 -7.27 19.31 -16.07
CA GLU A 96 -7.59 18.35 -17.14
C GLU A 96 -6.99 16.95 -16.85
N ALA A 97 -5.84 16.85 -16.19
CA ALA A 97 -5.30 15.58 -15.72
C ALA A 97 -6.23 14.91 -14.68
N VAL A 98 -6.67 15.64 -13.65
CA VAL A 98 -7.69 15.16 -12.70
C VAL A 98 -8.98 14.74 -13.42
N LYS A 99 -9.48 15.55 -14.36
CA LYS A 99 -10.68 15.24 -15.15
C LYS A 99 -10.51 14.00 -16.04
N SER A 100 -9.31 13.74 -16.55
CA SER A 100 -8.97 12.52 -17.28
C SER A 100 -9.07 11.29 -16.37
N VAL A 101 -8.45 11.32 -15.19
CA VAL A 101 -8.53 10.21 -14.20
C VAL A 101 -9.98 9.98 -13.74
N LYS A 102 -10.74 11.05 -13.44
CA LYS A 102 -12.19 10.97 -13.17
C LYS A 102 -12.98 10.31 -14.32
N THR A 103 -12.53 10.49 -15.57
CA THR A 103 -13.17 9.90 -16.75
C THR A 103 -12.80 8.43 -16.93
N ILE A 104 -11.62 8.00 -16.50
CA ILE A 104 -11.27 6.58 -16.39
C ILE A 104 -12.20 5.91 -15.37
N LEU A 105 -12.25 6.44 -14.14
CA LEU A 105 -13.02 5.86 -13.03
C LEU A 105 -14.52 5.68 -13.35
N ARG A 106 -15.17 6.68 -13.95
CA ARG A 106 -16.60 6.59 -14.34
C ARG A 106 -16.90 5.63 -15.49
N ASN A 107 -15.88 5.16 -16.22
CA ASN A 107 -16.05 4.27 -17.38
C ASN A 107 -15.43 2.87 -17.14
N LEU A 108 -15.08 2.52 -15.89
CA LEU A 108 -14.67 1.16 -15.54
C LEU A 108 -15.83 0.18 -15.80
N THR A 109 -15.47 -1.01 -16.31
CA THR A 109 -16.44 -2.06 -16.67
C THR A 109 -15.87 -3.43 -16.31
N ASP A 110 -15.60 -4.28 -17.31
CA ASP A 110 -15.10 -5.66 -17.14
C ASP A 110 -13.55 -5.74 -17.06
N GLY A 111 -12.87 -4.59 -17.02
CA GLY A 111 -11.40 -4.48 -17.06
C GLY A 111 -10.87 -3.81 -18.34
N GLU A 112 -9.83 -2.99 -18.21
CA GLU A 112 -8.92 -2.62 -19.30
C GLU A 112 -7.60 -3.39 -19.14
N ILE A 113 -7.44 -4.43 -19.96
CA ILE A 113 -6.35 -5.40 -19.89
C ILE A 113 -5.81 -5.68 -21.29
N THR A 114 -4.49 -5.84 -21.42
CA THR A 114 -3.85 -6.12 -22.71
C THR A 114 -4.19 -7.50 -23.26
N ILE A 115 -4.22 -7.62 -24.59
CA ILE A 115 -4.55 -8.85 -25.30
C ILE A 115 -3.47 -9.93 -25.12
N SER A 116 -3.89 -11.17 -24.90
CA SER A 116 -3.04 -12.36 -24.93
C SER A 116 -3.07 -12.97 -26.34
N ALA A 117 -1.92 -13.06 -26.98
CA ALA A 117 -1.83 -13.67 -28.31
C ALA A 117 -2.03 -15.21 -28.22
N TYR A 118 -1.59 -15.83 -27.13
CA TYR A 118 -1.86 -17.23 -26.78
C TYR A 118 -3.36 -17.53 -26.73
N ASP A 119 -4.12 -16.77 -25.93
CA ASP A 119 -5.56 -17.00 -25.77
C ASP A 119 -6.33 -16.64 -27.04
N THR A 120 -5.94 -15.58 -27.73
CA THR A 120 -6.52 -15.22 -29.04
C THR A 120 -6.30 -16.32 -30.08
N ALA A 121 -5.15 -17.00 -30.06
CA ALA A 121 -4.89 -18.15 -30.92
C ALA A 121 -5.79 -19.37 -30.59
N TRP A 122 -6.07 -19.64 -29.31
CA TRP A 122 -7.04 -20.67 -28.92
C TRP A 122 -8.46 -20.34 -29.37
N VAL A 123 -8.90 -19.09 -29.26
CA VAL A 123 -10.20 -18.65 -29.79
C VAL A 123 -10.23 -18.75 -31.33
N ALA A 124 -9.15 -18.39 -32.00
CA ALA A 124 -9.01 -18.48 -33.44
C ALA A 124 -9.05 -19.93 -33.98
N LEU A 125 -8.70 -20.94 -33.18
CA LEU A 125 -8.77 -22.37 -33.54
C LEU A 125 -10.19 -22.94 -33.60
N ILE A 126 -11.21 -22.22 -33.12
CA ILE A 126 -12.58 -22.74 -33.05
C ILE A 126 -13.20 -22.84 -34.45
N ASP A 127 -13.61 -24.04 -34.85
CA ASP A 127 -14.39 -24.30 -36.06
C ASP A 127 -15.87 -23.90 -35.87
N ALA A 128 -16.43 -23.12 -36.80
CA ALA A 128 -17.84 -22.75 -36.84
C ALA A 128 -18.80 -23.95 -37.07
N GLY A 129 -18.26 -25.07 -37.54
CA GLY A 129 -19.00 -26.29 -37.91
C GLY A 129 -18.99 -26.58 -39.42
N ASP A 130 -18.44 -25.67 -40.23
CA ASP A 130 -18.34 -25.74 -41.68
C ASP A 130 -16.88 -25.74 -42.18
N LYS A 131 -15.90 -25.92 -41.27
CA LYS A 131 -14.46 -25.81 -41.51
C LYS A 131 -14.01 -24.38 -41.82
N THR A 132 -14.64 -23.41 -41.18
CA THR A 132 -14.17 -22.01 -41.12
C THR A 132 -13.99 -21.55 -39.67
N PRO A 133 -13.15 -20.52 -39.40
CA PRO A 133 -13.01 -19.99 -38.05
C PRO A 133 -14.34 -19.38 -37.56
N ALA A 134 -14.83 -19.81 -36.40
CA ALA A 134 -16.00 -19.22 -35.74
C ALA A 134 -15.78 -17.75 -35.34
N PHE A 135 -14.52 -17.36 -35.15
CA PHE A 135 -14.10 -15.99 -34.84
C PHE A 135 -13.06 -15.49 -35.85
N PRO A 136 -13.45 -15.10 -37.08
CA PRO A 136 -12.52 -14.61 -38.10
C PRO A 136 -11.73 -13.36 -37.67
N SER A 137 -12.31 -12.54 -36.78
CA SER A 137 -11.66 -11.39 -36.16
C SER A 137 -10.45 -11.75 -35.29
N ALA A 138 -10.46 -12.91 -34.63
CA ALA A 138 -9.31 -13.41 -33.85
C ALA A 138 -8.15 -13.81 -34.76
N VAL A 139 -8.44 -14.54 -35.86
CA VAL A 139 -7.44 -14.87 -36.89
C VAL A 139 -6.84 -13.59 -37.50
N LYS A 140 -7.69 -12.59 -37.78
CA LYS A 140 -7.25 -11.29 -38.30
C LYS A 140 -6.36 -10.54 -37.30
N TRP A 141 -6.74 -10.50 -36.02
CA TRP A 141 -5.95 -9.87 -34.96
C TRP A 141 -4.53 -10.46 -34.90
N ILE A 142 -4.40 -11.79 -34.95
CA ILE A 142 -3.09 -12.48 -34.96
C ILE A 142 -2.24 -12.02 -36.15
N ALA A 143 -2.82 -11.94 -37.35
CA ALA A 143 -2.09 -11.55 -38.56
C ALA A 143 -1.64 -10.07 -38.57
N GLU A 144 -2.37 -9.19 -37.89
CA GLU A 144 -2.10 -7.75 -37.81
C GLU A 144 -1.17 -7.36 -36.65
N ASN A 145 -1.06 -8.17 -35.59
CA ASN A 145 -0.32 -7.86 -34.36
C ASN A 145 0.98 -8.69 -34.18
N GLN A 146 1.55 -9.22 -35.27
CA GLN A 146 2.88 -9.85 -35.22
C GLN A 146 3.96 -8.78 -34.97
N LEU A 147 4.87 -9.05 -34.03
CA LEU A 147 6.02 -8.18 -33.75
C LEU A 147 7.03 -8.18 -34.92
N SER A 148 7.90 -7.17 -34.94
CA SER A 148 8.86 -6.95 -36.02
C SER A 148 9.82 -8.14 -36.20
N ASP A 149 10.27 -8.75 -35.11
CA ASP A 149 11.10 -9.97 -35.04
C ASP A 149 10.37 -11.26 -35.50
N GLY A 150 9.05 -11.21 -35.72
CA GLY A 150 8.23 -12.38 -36.09
C GLY A 150 7.56 -13.08 -34.91
N SER A 151 7.81 -12.65 -33.67
CA SER A 151 7.14 -13.17 -32.48
C SER A 151 5.77 -12.53 -32.24
N TRP A 152 5.07 -13.03 -31.22
CA TRP A 152 3.95 -12.38 -30.54
C TRP A 152 4.23 -12.40 -29.02
N GLY A 153 3.63 -11.49 -28.26
CA GLY A 153 3.81 -11.34 -26.81
C GLY A 153 3.89 -9.87 -26.38
N ASP A 154 4.34 -9.57 -25.16
CA ASP A 154 4.52 -8.17 -24.73
C ASP A 154 5.64 -7.49 -25.55
N ALA A 155 5.35 -6.31 -26.07
CA ALA A 155 6.24 -5.59 -26.97
C ALA A 155 7.37 -4.84 -26.25
N PHE A 156 7.21 -4.53 -24.96
CA PHE A 156 8.08 -3.65 -24.18
C PHE A 156 8.95 -4.42 -23.18
N LEU A 157 8.50 -5.58 -22.72
CA LEU A 157 9.29 -6.52 -21.93
C LEU A 157 9.47 -7.83 -22.71
N PHE A 158 10.72 -8.22 -22.94
CA PHE A 158 11.05 -9.48 -23.62
C PHE A 158 11.25 -10.60 -22.60
N SER A 159 10.51 -11.70 -22.75
CA SER A 159 10.75 -12.98 -22.07
C SER A 159 10.67 -14.12 -23.09
N TYR A 160 11.58 -15.09 -23.05
CA TYR A 160 11.54 -16.22 -23.99
C TYR A 160 10.32 -17.10 -23.73
N HIS A 161 9.97 -17.37 -22.48
CA HIS A 161 8.74 -18.07 -22.10
C HIS A 161 7.51 -17.41 -22.74
N ASP A 162 7.31 -16.10 -22.55
CA ASP A 162 6.18 -15.37 -23.12
C ASP A 162 6.21 -15.38 -24.66
N ARG A 163 7.34 -15.01 -25.26
CA ARG A 163 7.43 -14.91 -26.73
C ARG A 163 7.27 -16.27 -27.41
N LEU A 164 7.83 -17.36 -26.86
CA LEU A 164 7.76 -18.68 -27.47
C LEU A 164 6.35 -19.29 -27.38
N ILE A 165 5.65 -19.16 -26.24
CA ILE A 165 4.29 -19.72 -26.10
C ILE A 165 3.26 -18.96 -26.94
N ASN A 166 3.31 -17.62 -26.93
CA ASN A 166 2.46 -16.78 -27.78
C ASN A 166 2.71 -17.05 -29.28
N THR A 167 3.99 -17.10 -29.70
CA THR A 167 4.36 -17.32 -31.10
C THR A 167 3.94 -18.70 -31.59
N LEU A 168 4.20 -19.75 -30.81
CA LEU A 168 3.81 -21.11 -31.18
C LEU A 168 2.29 -21.22 -31.35
N ALA A 169 1.51 -20.58 -30.47
CA ALA A 169 0.05 -20.64 -30.53
C ALA A 169 -0.48 -19.94 -31.79
N CYS A 170 0.02 -18.73 -32.06
CA CYS A 170 -0.31 -17.97 -33.27
C CYS A 170 0.05 -18.74 -34.55
N VAL A 171 1.24 -19.36 -34.60
CA VAL A 171 1.67 -20.20 -35.73
C VAL A 171 0.73 -21.41 -35.91
N VAL A 172 0.36 -22.10 -34.83
CA VAL A 172 -0.60 -23.22 -34.85
C VAL A 172 -1.96 -22.78 -35.39
N ALA A 173 -2.52 -21.67 -34.88
CA ALA A 173 -3.81 -21.15 -35.33
C ALA A 173 -3.82 -20.77 -36.81
N LEU A 174 -2.81 -20.01 -37.27
CA LEU A 174 -2.69 -19.61 -38.67
C LEU A 174 -2.49 -20.84 -39.60
N ARG A 175 -1.68 -21.81 -39.17
CA ARG A 175 -1.41 -23.03 -39.96
C ARG A 175 -2.63 -23.94 -40.07
N SER A 176 -3.39 -24.14 -38.99
CA SER A 176 -4.60 -24.98 -38.99
C SER A 176 -5.62 -24.54 -40.04
N TRP A 177 -5.74 -23.22 -40.27
CA TRP A 177 -6.63 -22.65 -41.30
C TRP A 177 -5.96 -22.45 -42.67
N ASN A 178 -4.65 -22.68 -42.80
CA ASN A 178 -3.85 -22.36 -43.98
C ASN A 178 -3.94 -20.87 -44.40
N LEU A 179 -4.04 -19.97 -43.41
CA LEU A 179 -4.15 -18.52 -43.63
C LEU A 179 -2.85 -17.79 -43.25
N PHE A 180 -2.65 -16.59 -43.80
CA PHE A 180 -1.52 -15.70 -43.52
C PHE A 180 -0.13 -16.40 -43.48
N PRO A 181 0.27 -17.09 -44.56
CA PRO A 181 1.49 -17.90 -44.58
C PRO A 181 2.78 -17.10 -44.37
N HIS A 182 2.78 -15.79 -44.69
CA HIS A 182 3.92 -14.91 -44.45
C HIS A 182 4.20 -14.75 -42.95
N GLN A 183 3.20 -14.35 -42.17
CA GLN A 183 3.28 -14.23 -40.71
C GLN A 183 3.58 -15.59 -40.06
N CYS A 184 2.89 -16.64 -40.49
CA CYS A 184 3.12 -18.01 -40.01
C CYS A 184 4.60 -18.43 -40.18
N ASN A 185 5.20 -18.19 -41.35
CA ASN A 185 6.61 -18.52 -41.60
C ASN A 185 7.57 -17.66 -40.78
N LYS A 186 7.32 -16.35 -40.61
CA LYS A 186 8.12 -15.49 -39.72
C LYS A 186 8.12 -16.02 -38.27
N GLY A 187 6.95 -16.46 -37.76
CA GLY A 187 6.83 -17.03 -36.42
C GLY A 187 7.58 -18.35 -36.26
N ILE A 188 7.57 -19.20 -37.29
CA ILE A 188 8.36 -20.44 -37.31
C ILE A 188 9.86 -20.13 -37.28
N THR A 189 10.33 -19.13 -38.04
CA THR A 189 11.73 -18.67 -38.00
C THR A 189 12.10 -18.19 -36.60
N PHE A 190 11.33 -17.27 -36.01
CA PHE A 190 11.57 -16.79 -34.65
C PHE A 190 11.64 -17.94 -33.64
N PHE A 191 10.70 -18.88 -33.70
CA PHE A 191 10.66 -20.02 -32.78
C PHE A 191 11.92 -20.90 -32.91
N ARG A 192 12.33 -21.24 -34.15
CA ARG A 192 13.56 -22.02 -34.40
C ARG A 192 14.83 -21.33 -33.87
N GLU A 193 14.93 -20.02 -34.07
CA GLU A 193 16.12 -19.24 -33.70
C GLU A 193 16.24 -18.97 -32.19
N ASN A 194 15.13 -19.09 -31.44
CA ASN A 194 15.09 -18.71 -30.03
C ASN A 194 14.73 -19.85 -29.07
N ILE A 195 14.19 -20.98 -29.52
CA ILE A 195 13.81 -22.10 -28.62
C ILE A 195 14.99 -22.64 -27.82
N GLY A 196 16.22 -22.63 -28.35
CA GLY A 196 17.41 -23.05 -27.61
C GLY A 196 17.71 -22.16 -26.40
N LYS A 197 17.40 -20.86 -26.48
CA LYS A 197 17.71 -19.85 -25.45
C LYS A 197 16.76 -19.88 -24.25
N LEU A 198 15.73 -20.74 -24.30
CA LEU A 198 14.82 -20.95 -23.18
C LEU A 198 15.53 -21.60 -21.99
N GLU A 199 16.65 -22.30 -22.20
CA GLU A 199 17.48 -22.85 -21.12
C GLU A 199 18.31 -21.80 -20.36
N ASP A 200 18.45 -20.60 -20.93
CA ASP A 200 19.16 -19.46 -20.32
C ASP A 200 18.23 -18.55 -19.49
N GLU A 201 16.90 -18.76 -19.52
CA GLU A 201 15.93 -17.89 -18.85
C GLU A 201 15.59 -18.38 -17.43
N ASN A 202 15.35 -17.43 -16.52
CA ASN A 202 14.98 -17.74 -15.14
C ASN A 202 13.53 -18.27 -15.04
N ASP A 203 13.37 -19.49 -14.50
CA ASP A 203 12.08 -20.15 -14.23
C ASP A 203 11.17 -19.38 -13.24
N GLU A 204 11.71 -18.41 -12.48
CA GLU A 204 11.00 -17.63 -11.44
C GLU A 204 9.73 -16.92 -11.96
N HIS A 205 9.87 -16.16 -13.05
CA HIS A 205 8.77 -15.47 -13.73
C HIS A 205 8.08 -16.31 -14.82
N MET A 206 8.30 -17.63 -14.86
CA MET A 206 7.64 -18.53 -15.82
C MET A 206 6.10 -18.40 -15.74
N PRO A 207 5.40 -18.18 -16.87
CA PRO A 207 3.95 -17.98 -16.92
C PRO A 207 3.11 -19.12 -16.34
N ILE A 208 1.88 -18.81 -15.94
CA ILE A 208 0.91 -19.76 -15.37
C ILE A 208 0.71 -20.94 -16.32
N GLY A 209 0.97 -22.14 -15.81
CA GLY A 209 0.71 -23.39 -16.53
C GLY A 209 1.67 -23.68 -17.70
N PHE A 210 2.72 -22.87 -17.93
CA PHE A 210 3.62 -23.00 -19.08
C PHE A 210 4.12 -24.44 -19.31
N GLU A 211 4.63 -25.11 -18.26
CA GLU A 211 5.12 -26.50 -18.35
C GLU A 211 4.07 -27.52 -18.80
N VAL A 212 2.78 -27.22 -18.70
CA VAL A 212 1.69 -28.11 -19.15
C VAL A 212 1.15 -27.64 -20.51
N ALA A 213 0.93 -26.34 -20.67
CA ALA A 213 0.40 -25.70 -21.86
C ALA A 213 1.37 -25.81 -23.06
N PHE A 214 2.65 -25.50 -22.86
CA PHE A 214 3.65 -25.40 -23.94
C PHE A 214 3.92 -26.77 -24.62
N PRO A 215 4.12 -27.90 -23.90
CA PRO A 215 4.27 -29.20 -24.56
C PRO A 215 2.95 -29.73 -25.14
N SER A 216 1.78 -29.38 -24.58
CA SER A 216 0.50 -29.72 -25.21
C SER A 216 0.33 -29.04 -26.56
N LEU A 217 0.75 -27.77 -26.65
CA LEU A 217 0.73 -27.01 -27.89
C LEU A 217 1.77 -27.50 -28.92
N LEU A 218 2.95 -27.96 -28.47
CA LEU A 218 3.94 -28.61 -29.33
C LEU A 218 3.40 -29.91 -29.97
N GLU A 219 2.64 -30.71 -29.23
CA GLU A 219 2.00 -31.91 -29.79
C GLU A 219 0.92 -31.57 -30.83
N ILE A 220 0.14 -30.49 -30.64
CA ILE A 220 -0.78 -29.98 -31.66
C ILE A 220 0.00 -29.54 -32.90
N ALA A 221 1.08 -28.78 -32.74
CA ALA A 221 1.92 -28.33 -33.84
C ALA A 221 2.51 -29.51 -34.64
N ARG A 222 2.92 -30.58 -33.93
CA ARG A 222 3.46 -31.81 -34.53
C ARG A 222 2.39 -32.51 -35.38
N GLY A 223 1.16 -32.59 -34.86
CA GLY A 223 0.01 -33.19 -35.54
C GLY A 223 -0.38 -32.50 -36.86
N ILE A 224 -0.07 -31.21 -37.03
CA ILE A 224 -0.33 -30.43 -38.25
C ILE A 224 0.94 -30.15 -39.09
N ASN A 225 2.02 -30.90 -38.86
CA ASN A 225 3.27 -30.84 -39.63
C ASN A 225 3.91 -29.43 -39.66
N ILE A 226 3.95 -28.73 -38.53
CA ILE A 226 4.81 -27.55 -38.37
C ILE A 226 6.24 -28.01 -38.14
N ASP A 227 7.18 -27.52 -38.96
CA ASP A 227 8.60 -27.85 -38.83
C ASP A 227 9.27 -26.90 -37.81
N VAL A 228 9.44 -27.39 -36.57
CA VAL A 228 10.15 -26.73 -35.46
C VAL A 228 11.06 -27.73 -34.73
N PRO A 229 12.04 -27.29 -33.91
CA PRO A 229 13.06 -28.18 -33.32
C PRO A 229 12.54 -29.03 -32.15
N TYR A 230 11.64 -29.98 -32.43
CA TYR A 230 11.00 -30.84 -31.41
C TYR A 230 11.96 -31.61 -30.51
N ASP A 231 13.15 -31.94 -31.01
CA ASP A 231 14.16 -32.72 -30.28
C ASP A 231 15.17 -31.84 -29.51
N SER A 232 14.93 -30.52 -29.46
CA SER A 232 15.75 -29.55 -28.73
C SER A 232 15.93 -29.98 -27.26
N PRO A 233 17.15 -29.87 -26.67
CA PRO A 233 17.43 -30.35 -25.31
C PRO A 233 16.46 -29.81 -24.26
N VAL A 234 16.20 -28.50 -24.25
CA VAL A 234 15.29 -27.85 -23.29
C VAL A 234 13.87 -28.43 -23.33
N LEU A 235 13.37 -28.87 -24.50
CA LEU A 235 12.04 -29.45 -24.60
C LEU A 235 11.94 -30.78 -23.85
N LYS A 236 13.01 -31.58 -23.79
CA LYS A 236 13.00 -32.87 -23.09
C LYS A 236 12.73 -32.71 -21.60
N ASP A 237 13.29 -31.67 -20.98
CA ASP A 237 13.00 -31.32 -19.59
C ASP A 237 11.55 -30.86 -19.40
N ILE A 238 11.04 -29.98 -20.27
CA ILE A 238 9.67 -29.46 -20.14
C ILE A 238 8.63 -30.59 -20.31
N TYR A 239 8.83 -31.56 -21.21
CA TYR A 239 7.95 -32.74 -21.29
C TYR A 239 8.04 -33.62 -20.03
N ALA A 240 9.20 -33.74 -19.38
CA ALA A 240 9.33 -34.45 -18.11
C ALA A 240 8.63 -33.70 -16.96
N LYS A 241 8.83 -32.37 -16.85
CA LYS A 241 8.13 -31.46 -15.94
C LYS A 241 6.60 -31.57 -16.12
N LYS A 242 6.10 -31.64 -17.36
CA LYS A 242 4.68 -31.84 -17.67
C LYS A 242 4.11 -33.11 -17.06
N GLU A 243 4.69 -34.28 -17.34
CA GLU A 243 4.14 -35.56 -16.87
C GLU A 243 4.22 -35.65 -15.32
N LEU A 244 5.27 -35.10 -14.73
CA LEU A 244 5.39 -34.95 -13.27
C LEU A 244 4.34 -34.00 -12.67
N LYS A 245 3.95 -32.93 -13.38
CA LYS A 245 2.82 -32.07 -12.97
C LYS A 245 1.47 -32.76 -13.16
N LEU A 246 1.22 -33.39 -14.30
CA LEU A 246 -0.04 -34.09 -14.59
C LEU A 246 -0.33 -35.23 -13.60
N THR A 247 0.71 -35.92 -13.10
CA THR A 247 0.57 -36.95 -12.05
C THR A 247 0.34 -36.38 -10.65
N ARG A 248 0.73 -35.12 -10.39
CA ARG A 248 0.44 -34.40 -9.14
C ARG A 248 -0.93 -33.71 -9.13
N ILE A 249 -1.54 -33.47 -10.29
CA ILE A 249 -2.88 -32.91 -10.39
C ILE A 249 -3.90 -33.90 -9.79
N PRO A 250 -4.67 -33.52 -8.76
CA PRO A 250 -5.70 -34.38 -8.20
C PRO A 250 -6.94 -34.37 -9.11
N LYS A 251 -6.88 -35.13 -10.23
CA LYS A 251 -7.96 -35.17 -11.24
C LYS A 251 -9.34 -35.42 -10.62
N GLU A 252 -9.44 -36.28 -9.61
CA GLU A 252 -10.70 -36.55 -8.88
C GLU A 252 -11.28 -35.33 -8.14
N ILE A 253 -10.43 -34.41 -7.66
CA ILE A 253 -10.85 -33.18 -7.00
C ILE A 253 -11.25 -32.13 -8.05
N MET A 254 -10.45 -32.00 -9.11
CA MET A 254 -10.67 -31.07 -10.23
C MET A 254 -12.03 -31.26 -10.93
N HIS A 255 -12.58 -32.48 -10.92
CA HIS A 255 -13.90 -32.80 -11.49
C HIS A 255 -15.05 -32.74 -10.47
N LYS A 256 -14.81 -32.31 -9.22
CA LYS A 256 -15.83 -32.26 -8.15
C LYS A 256 -16.00 -30.89 -7.51
N ILE A 257 -14.93 -30.10 -7.44
CA ILE A 257 -14.97 -28.74 -6.88
C ILE A 257 -14.23 -27.74 -7.79
N PRO A 258 -14.65 -26.47 -7.84
CA PRO A 258 -13.92 -25.43 -8.53
C PRO A 258 -12.51 -25.25 -7.97
N THR A 259 -11.50 -25.17 -8.85
CA THR A 259 -10.08 -24.97 -8.50
C THR A 259 -9.39 -24.17 -9.59
N THR A 260 -8.21 -23.61 -9.30
CA THR A 260 -7.36 -22.88 -10.27
C THR A 260 -7.02 -23.69 -11.52
N LEU A 261 -7.07 -25.03 -11.44
CA LEU A 261 -6.86 -25.95 -12.56
C LEU A 261 -7.87 -25.74 -13.71
N LEU A 262 -9.09 -25.27 -13.41
CA LEU A 262 -10.09 -24.91 -14.42
C LEU A 262 -9.61 -23.77 -15.32
N HIS A 263 -8.66 -22.95 -14.87
CA HIS A 263 -8.08 -21.89 -15.68
C HIS A 263 -7.17 -22.44 -16.78
N SER A 264 -6.71 -23.70 -16.76
CA SER A 264 -5.70 -24.26 -17.69
C SER A 264 -6.05 -25.62 -18.30
N LEU A 265 -7.33 -25.86 -18.63
CA LEU A 265 -7.80 -27.15 -19.13
C LEU A 265 -7.22 -27.52 -20.50
N GLU A 266 -6.86 -26.52 -21.32
CA GLU A 266 -6.29 -26.69 -22.67
C GLU A 266 -4.94 -27.43 -22.70
N GLY A 267 -4.24 -27.46 -21.56
CA GLY A 267 -3.02 -28.24 -21.39
C GLY A 267 -3.25 -29.72 -21.02
N MET A 268 -4.48 -30.11 -20.67
CA MET A 268 -4.77 -31.39 -20.00
C MET A 268 -5.32 -32.48 -20.93
N ARG A 269 -5.26 -33.73 -20.46
CA ARG A 269 -5.74 -34.94 -21.17
C ARG A 269 -6.70 -35.72 -20.28
N ASP A 270 -7.57 -36.52 -20.92
CA ASP A 270 -8.52 -37.44 -20.29
C ASP A 270 -9.46 -36.72 -19.31
N LEU A 271 -10.17 -35.71 -19.82
CA LEU A 271 -11.12 -34.90 -19.07
C LEU A 271 -12.55 -35.43 -19.19
N ASP A 272 -13.27 -35.45 -18.08
CA ASP A 272 -14.69 -35.79 -18.01
C ASP A 272 -15.53 -34.50 -18.09
N TRP A 273 -15.90 -34.15 -19.31
CA TRP A 273 -16.66 -32.93 -19.60
C TRP A 273 -18.06 -32.90 -18.96
N GLU A 274 -18.69 -34.05 -18.72
CA GLU A 274 -19.99 -34.12 -18.05
C GLU A 274 -19.89 -33.69 -16.58
N LYS A 275 -18.72 -33.88 -15.97
CA LYS A 275 -18.39 -33.34 -14.64
C LYS A 275 -17.91 -31.89 -14.71
N LEU A 276 -17.00 -31.55 -15.62
CA LEU A 276 -16.42 -30.20 -15.69
C LEU A 276 -17.46 -29.13 -16.01
N LEU A 277 -18.44 -29.39 -16.88
CA LEU A 277 -19.52 -28.42 -17.18
C LEU A 277 -20.36 -28.04 -15.95
N LYS A 278 -20.38 -28.86 -14.88
CA LYS A 278 -21.03 -28.55 -13.61
C LYS A 278 -20.22 -27.58 -12.73
N LEU A 279 -18.99 -27.26 -13.15
CA LEU A 279 -18.06 -26.33 -12.51
C LEU A 279 -17.81 -25.08 -13.36
N GLN A 280 -18.58 -24.88 -14.43
CA GLN A 280 -18.54 -23.68 -15.28
C GLN A 280 -18.88 -22.43 -14.46
N SER A 281 -18.18 -21.33 -14.71
CA SER A 281 -18.49 -20.02 -14.13
C SER A 281 -19.85 -19.51 -14.62
N GLN A 282 -20.49 -18.62 -13.85
CA GLN A 282 -21.84 -18.10 -14.17
C GLN A 282 -21.90 -17.28 -15.48
N ASP A 283 -20.76 -16.77 -15.94
CA ASP A 283 -20.61 -16.06 -17.23
C ASP A 283 -20.42 -16.99 -18.44
N GLY A 284 -20.33 -18.31 -18.20
CA GLY A 284 -20.04 -19.33 -19.22
C GLY A 284 -18.55 -19.71 -19.36
N SER A 285 -17.65 -19.05 -18.63
CA SER A 285 -16.22 -19.33 -18.69
C SER A 285 -15.79 -20.57 -17.88
N PHE A 286 -14.60 -21.07 -18.16
CA PHE A 286 -13.84 -21.93 -17.26
C PHE A 286 -12.80 -21.10 -16.50
N LEU A 287 -13.18 -20.70 -15.28
CA LEU A 287 -12.43 -19.81 -14.39
C LEU A 287 -11.81 -18.62 -15.12
N PHE A 288 -12.63 -17.90 -15.89
CA PHE A 288 -12.30 -16.63 -16.52
C PHE A 288 -11.15 -16.68 -17.55
N SER A 289 -10.73 -17.87 -18.01
CA SER A 289 -9.73 -18.01 -19.08
C SER A 289 -10.38 -18.19 -20.46
N PRO A 290 -10.09 -17.32 -21.44
CA PRO A 290 -10.53 -17.52 -22.82
C PRO A 290 -9.95 -18.76 -23.50
N SER A 291 -8.67 -19.11 -23.32
CA SER A 291 -8.12 -20.35 -23.90
C SER A 291 -8.73 -21.63 -23.29
N SER A 292 -8.91 -21.68 -21.96
CA SER A 292 -9.54 -22.83 -21.30
C SER A 292 -11.00 -23.01 -21.77
N THR A 293 -11.73 -21.90 -21.89
CA THR A 293 -13.12 -21.88 -22.39
C THR A 293 -13.21 -22.21 -23.88
N ALA A 294 -12.27 -21.74 -24.70
CA ALA A 294 -12.19 -22.09 -26.12
C ALA A 294 -11.94 -23.59 -26.33
N PHE A 295 -11.01 -24.17 -25.57
CA PHE A 295 -10.79 -25.61 -25.56
C PHE A 295 -12.03 -26.39 -25.11
N ALA A 296 -12.67 -25.98 -24.01
CA ALA A 296 -13.91 -26.60 -23.55
C ALA A 296 -15.02 -26.53 -24.62
N PHE A 297 -15.18 -25.40 -25.32
CA PHE A 297 -16.13 -25.28 -26.42
C PHE A 297 -15.81 -26.24 -27.58
N MET A 298 -14.55 -26.40 -27.97
CA MET A 298 -14.15 -27.34 -29.03
C MET A 298 -14.56 -28.79 -28.70
N GLN A 299 -14.48 -29.18 -27.42
CA GLN A 299 -14.82 -30.54 -26.97
C GLN A 299 -16.31 -30.77 -26.73
N THR A 300 -17.05 -29.74 -26.31
CA THR A 300 -18.44 -29.88 -25.81
C THR A 300 -19.50 -29.23 -26.69
N ARG A 301 -19.14 -28.22 -27.48
CA ARG A 301 -20.04 -27.30 -28.19
C ARG A 301 -21.05 -26.58 -27.28
N ASP A 302 -20.72 -26.41 -26.00
CA ASP A 302 -21.56 -25.72 -25.02
C ASP A 302 -21.88 -24.27 -25.42
N SER A 303 -23.13 -23.85 -25.27
CA SER A 303 -23.58 -22.53 -25.69
C SER A 303 -23.08 -21.39 -24.80
N ASN A 304 -22.86 -21.65 -23.51
CA ASN A 304 -22.43 -20.62 -22.56
C ASN A 304 -20.94 -20.30 -22.78
N CYS A 305 -20.10 -21.32 -23.01
CA CYS A 305 -18.72 -21.15 -23.43
C CYS A 305 -18.63 -20.26 -24.68
N LEU A 306 -19.48 -20.49 -25.68
CA LEU A 306 -19.49 -19.70 -26.91
C LEU A 306 -19.93 -18.25 -26.67
N GLU A 307 -20.88 -18.03 -25.78
CA GLU A 307 -21.39 -16.69 -25.45
C GLU A 307 -20.37 -15.85 -24.66
N TYR A 308 -19.69 -16.45 -23.69
CA TYR A 308 -18.54 -15.83 -23.02
C TYR A 308 -17.49 -15.34 -24.03
N LEU A 309 -17.08 -16.22 -24.97
CA LEU A 309 -16.07 -15.91 -25.97
C LEU A 309 -16.52 -14.82 -26.95
N ARG A 310 -17.80 -14.80 -27.36
CA ARG A 310 -18.35 -13.71 -28.17
C ARG A 310 -18.25 -12.36 -27.47
N ASN A 311 -18.56 -12.31 -26.17
CA ASN A 311 -18.52 -11.08 -25.40
C ASN A 311 -17.08 -10.57 -25.25
N ALA A 312 -16.12 -11.45 -24.94
CA ALA A 312 -14.69 -11.10 -24.91
C ALA A 312 -14.18 -10.60 -26.28
N VAL A 313 -14.37 -11.37 -27.36
CA VAL A 313 -13.92 -11.01 -28.72
C VAL A 313 -14.55 -9.68 -29.19
N LYS A 314 -15.79 -9.40 -28.81
CA LYS A 314 -16.49 -8.15 -29.10
C LYS A 314 -15.90 -6.97 -28.32
N ARG A 315 -15.62 -7.13 -27.03
CA ARG A 315 -15.01 -6.10 -26.16
C ARG A 315 -13.61 -5.68 -26.62
N PHE A 316 -12.86 -6.63 -27.21
CA PHE A 316 -11.45 -6.48 -27.56
C PHE A 316 -11.19 -6.53 -29.09
N ASN A 317 -12.22 -6.30 -29.90
CA ASN A 317 -12.15 -6.12 -31.35
C ASN A 317 -11.41 -7.25 -32.12
N GLY A 318 -11.56 -8.50 -31.68
CA GLY A 318 -10.90 -9.67 -32.27
C GLY A 318 -9.97 -10.39 -31.31
N GLY A 319 -9.16 -9.64 -30.57
CA GLY A 319 -8.31 -10.20 -29.51
C GLY A 319 -9.12 -10.68 -28.30
N VAL A 320 -8.46 -11.39 -27.39
CA VAL A 320 -8.90 -11.63 -26.00
C VAL A 320 -7.70 -11.60 -25.04
N PRO A 321 -7.85 -11.12 -23.79
CA PRO A 321 -6.81 -11.21 -22.76
C PRO A 321 -6.64 -12.66 -22.25
N ASN A 322 -5.70 -12.90 -21.33
CA ASN A 322 -5.53 -14.23 -20.71
C ASN A 322 -6.55 -14.53 -19.60
N VAL A 323 -7.14 -13.47 -19.03
CA VAL A 323 -8.16 -13.52 -17.98
C VAL A 323 -9.21 -12.44 -18.23
N PHE A 324 -10.51 -12.77 -18.11
CA PHE A 324 -11.62 -11.83 -18.28
C PHE A 324 -12.92 -12.35 -17.60
N PRO A 325 -13.72 -11.50 -16.93
CA PRO A 325 -13.41 -10.12 -16.56
C PRO A 325 -12.29 -10.03 -15.51
N VAL A 326 -11.82 -8.80 -15.25
CA VAL A 326 -10.92 -8.45 -14.13
C VAL A 326 -11.46 -7.23 -13.38
N ASP A 327 -12.79 -7.15 -13.27
CA ASP A 327 -13.53 -5.99 -12.80
C ASP A 327 -13.23 -5.67 -11.33
N LEU A 328 -13.32 -6.65 -10.43
CA LEU A 328 -13.07 -6.41 -9.01
C LEU A 328 -11.61 -6.02 -8.77
N PHE A 329 -10.68 -6.77 -9.36
CA PHE A 329 -9.25 -6.48 -9.29
C PHE A 329 -8.94 -5.05 -9.74
N GLU A 330 -9.44 -4.62 -10.91
CA GLU A 330 -9.21 -3.27 -11.44
C GLU A 330 -9.76 -2.18 -10.50
N HIS A 331 -11.01 -2.29 -10.07
CA HIS A 331 -11.62 -1.31 -9.16
C HIS A 331 -10.85 -1.19 -7.84
N ILE A 332 -10.51 -2.31 -7.20
CA ILE A 332 -9.79 -2.34 -5.93
C ILE A 332 -8.37 -1.78 -6.10
N TRP A 333 -7.67 -2.14 -7.19
CA TRP A 333 -6.27 -1.77 -7.38
C TRP A 333 -6.11 -0.29 -7.73
N ILE A 334 -7.03 0.28 -8.51
CA ILE A 334 -7.05 1.72 -8.79
C ILE A 334 -7.23 2.53 -7.50
N VAL A 335 -8.20 2.17 -6.66
CA VAL A 335 -8.44 2.89 -5.39
C VAL A 335 -7.20 2.84 -4.48
N ASP A 336 -6.56 1.66 -4.33
CA ASP A 336 -5.33 1.54 -3.55
C ASP A 336 -4.20 2.43 -4.09
N ARG A 337 -4.02 2.46 -5.42
CA ARG A 337 -2.93 3.22 -6.06
C ARG A 337 -3.15 4.73 -5.93
N LEU A 338 -4.38 5.21 -6.15
CA LEU A 338 -4.72 6.63 -5.94
C LEU A 338 -4.58 7.06 -4.47
N GLN A 339 -4.88 6.17 -3.51
CA GLN A 339 -4.67 6.43 -2.09
C GLN A 339 -3.19 6.49 -1.71
N ARG A 340 -2.39 5.48 -2.10
CA ARG A 340 -0.95 5.43 -1.77
C ARG A 340 -0.17 6.54 -2.46
N LEU A 341 -0.48 6.86 -3.72
CA LEU A 341 0.03 8.04 -4.42
C LEU A 341 -0.46 9.37 -3.83
N GLY A 342 -1.39 9.34 -2.87
CA GLY A 342 -1.75 10.50 -2.05
C GLY A 342 -2.63 11.54 -2.75
N ILE A 343 -3.27 11.15 -3.85
CA ILE A 343 -4.11 11.99 -4.72
C ILE A 343 -5.60 11.63 -4.67
N SER A 344 -5.99 10.59 -3.92
CA SER A 344 -7.37 10.10 -3.79
C SER A 344 -8.41 11.17 -3.45
N ARG A 345 -8.04 12.23 -2.73
CA ARG A 345 -8.94 13.35 -2.35
C ARG A 345 -9.55 14.10 -3.54
N TYR A 346 -8.95 14.01 -4.74
CA TYR A 346 -9.53 14.57 -5.97
C TYR A 346 -10.64 13.70 -6.59
N PHE A 347 -10.84 12.48 -6.06
CA PHE A 347 -11.63 11.41 -6.66
C PHE A 347 -12.62 10.78 -5.66
N GLU A 348 -12.99 11.49 -4.59
CA GLU A 348 -13.80 10.93 -3.50
C GLU A 348 -15.14 10.32 -3.98
N GLU A 349 -15.87 11.06 -4.83
CA GLU A 349 -17.12 10.61 -5.46
C GLU A 349 -16.90 9.33 -6.28
N GLU A 350 -15.94 9.34 -7.20
CA GLU A 350 -15.67 8.19 -8.07
C GLU A 350 -15.10 6.98 -7.30
N ILE A 351 -14.27 7.20 -6.26
CA ILE A 351 -13.78 6.13 -5.37
C ILE A 351 -14.94 5.49 -4.61
N LYS A 352 -15.92 6.29 -4.15
CA LYS A 352 -17.13 5.75 -3.52
C LYS A 352 -17.92 4.88 -4.49
N GLU A 353 -18.12 5.31 -5.73
CA GLU A 353 -18.78 4.50 -6.77
C GLU A 353 -18.03 3.17 -7.00
N CYS A 354 -16.70 3.18 -7.05
CA CYS A 354 -15.89 1.98 -7.18
C CYS A 354 -16.05 1.02 -5.98
N LEU A 355 -16.08 1.53 -4.75
CA LEU A 355 -16.22 0.69 -3.56
C LEU A 355 -17.67 0.20 -3.35
N ASP A 356 -18.68 0.98 -3.76
CA ASP A 356 -20.06 0.51 -3.85
C ASP A 356 -20.21 -0.63 -4.88
N TYR A 357 -19.43 -0.62 -5.97
CA TYR A 357 -19.35 -1.74 -6.91
C TYR A 357 -18.71 -2.97 -6.27
N VAL A 358 -17.53 -2.83 -5.65
CA VAL A 358 -16.83 -3.94 -4.99
C VAL A 358 -17.68 -4.55 -3.87
N HIS A 359 -18.30 -3.73 -3.02
CA HIS A 359 -19.17 -4.18 -1.93
C HIS A 359 -20.40 -4.97 -2.44
N ARG A 360 -20.94 -4.61 -3.60
CA ARG A 360 -22.08 -5.32 -4.23
C ARG A 360 -21.77 -6.78 -4.55
N TYR A 361 -20.50 -7.10 -4.80
CA TYR A 361 -20.03 -8.46 -5.14
C TYR A 361 -19.19 -9.09 -4.03
N TRP A 362 -19.08 -8.44 -2.87
CA TRP A 362 -18.46 -9.01 -1.68
C TRP A 362 -19.28 -10.19 -1.14
N THR A 363 -18.61 -11.23 -0.63
CA THR A 363 -19.27 -12.43 -0.08
C THR A 363 -18.62 -12.88 1.23
N ASP A 364 -19.35 -13.69 2.01
CA ASP A 364 -18.84 -14.33 3.22
C ASP A 364 -17.68 -15.32 2.97
N ASN A 365 -17.42 -15.69 1.71
CA ASN A 365 -16.28 -16.50 1.31
C ASN A 365 -15.07 -15.67 0.81
N GLY A 366 -15.21 -14.34 0.71
CA GLY A 366 -14.27 -13.47 0.01
C GLY A 366 -14.64 -13.25 -1.45
N ILE A 367 -13.66 -12.88 -2.27
CA ILE A 367 -13.80 -12.61 -3.71
C ILE A 367 -12.57 -13.12 -4.48
N CYS A 368 -12.58 -13.00 -5.80
CA CYS A 368 -11.36 -12.99 -6.62
C CYS A 368 -11.41 -11.79 -7.57
N TRP A 369 -10.46 -11.71 -8.50
CA TRP A 369 -10.35 -10.66 -9.52
C TRP A 369 -11.61 -10.39 -10.35
N ALA A 370 -12.54 -11.34 -10.41
CA ALA A 370 -13.78 -11.30 -11.19
C ALA A 370 -15.02 -11.46 -10.28
N ARG A 371 -16.07 -10.70 -10.58
CA ARG A 371 -17.38 -10.87 -9.92
C ARG A 371 -17.99 -12.26 -10.10
N CYS A 372 -18.86 -12.65 -9.18
CA CYS A 372 -19.69 -13.88 -9.26
C CYS A 372 -18.89 -15.20 -9.37
N SER A 373 -17.65 -15.23 -8.87
CA SER A 373 -16.81 -16.43 -8.86
C SER A 373 -17.19 -17.45 -7.78
N HIS A 374 -17.00 -18.73 -8.10
CA HIS A 374 -17.04 -19.84 -7.14
C HIS A 374 -15.66 -20.22 -6.57
N VAL A 375 -14.60 -19.52 -6.99
CA VAL A 375 -13.23 -19.61 -6.43
C VAL A 375 -12.81 -18.23 -5.97
N GLN A 376 -12.39 -18.11 -4.71
CA GLN A 376 -11.87 -16.88 -4.14
C GLN A 376 -10.35 -16.96 -3.98
N ASP A 377 -9.68 -15.82 -3.95
CA ASP A 377 -8.25 -15.71 -3.63
C ASP A 377 -8.00 -14.72 -2.49
N ILE A 378 -6.88 -14.89 -1.80
CA ILE A 378 -6.56 -14.11 -0.61
C ILE A 378 -6.14 -12.68 -0.93
N ASP A 379 -5.64 -12.38 -2.13
CA ASP A 379 -5.05 -11.08 -2.47
C ASP A 379 -6.17 -10.06 -2.71
N ASP A 380 -7.08 -10.38 -3.65
CA ASP A 380 -8.28 -9.59 -3.90
C ASP A 380 -9.16 -9.52 -2.64
N THR A 381 -9.32 -10.62 -1.90
CA THR A 381 -10.06 -10.64 -0.64
C THR A 381 -9.43 -9.73 0.43
N ALA A 382 -8.11 -9.77 0.63
CA ALA A 382 -7.43 -8.93 1.61
C ALA A 382 -7.50 -7.44 1.25
N MET A 383 -7.34 -7.13 -0.03
CA MET A 383 -7.37 -5.76 -0.53
C MET A 383 -8.77 -5.15 -0.47
N ALA A 384 -9.80 -5.87 -0.94
CA ALA A 384 -11.19 -5.44 -0.79
C ALA A 384 -11.56 -5.28 0.68
N PHE A 385 -11.28 -6.27 1.53
CA PHE A 385 -11.55 -6.20 2.97
C PHE A 385 -10.97 -4.92 3.59
N ARG A 386 -9.69 -4.63 3.32
CA ARG A 386 -9.00 -3.46 3.86
C ARG A 386 -9.62 -2.15 3.36
N LEU A 387 -9.86 -2.02 2.06
CA LEU A 387 -10.43 -0.79 1.50
C LEU A 387 -11.88 -0.57 1.96
N LEU A 388 -12.72 -1.60 1.89
CA LEU A 388 -14.10 -1.57 2.37
C LEU A 388 -14.16 -1.16 3.85
N ARG A 389 -13.33 -1.76 4.71
CA ARG A 389 -13.27 -1.39 6.14
C ARG A 389 -12.77 0.04 6.38
N LEU A 390 -11.75 0.52 5.66
CA LEU A 390 -11.29 1.92 5.77
C LEU A 390 -12.38 2.92 5.38
N HIS A 391 -13.24 2.53 4.45
CA HIS A 391 -14.36 3.34 3.95
C HIS A 391 -15.70 3.12 4.68
N GLY A 392 -15.69 2.41 5.82
CA GLY A 392 -16.85 2.29 6.71
C GLY A 392 -17.84 1.17 6.37
N TYR A 393 -17.56 0.36 5.33
CA TYR A 393 -18.38 -0.79 4.99
C TYR A 393 -18.20 -1.91 6.02
N GLN A 394 -19.30 -2.56 6.41
CA GLN A 394 -19.31 -3.61 7.43
C GLN A 394 -18.89 -4.96 6.84
N VAL A 395 -17.59 -5.19 6.79
CA VAL A 395 -16.98 -6.46 6.32
C VAL A 395 -16.46 -7.30 7.49
N SER A 396 -16.79 -8.59 7.49
CA SER A 396 -16.35 -9.56 8.50
C SER A 396 -14.98 -10.12 8.18
N ALA A 397 -14.11 -10.23 9.19
CA ALA A 397 -12.82 -10.93 9.05
C ALA A 397 -12.95 -12.45 8.86
N ASP A 398 -14.15 -13.02 9.03
CA ASP A 398 -14.39 -14.45 8.88
C ASP A 398 -14.11 -14.98 7.46
N VAL A 399 -14.10 -14.11 6.44
CA VAL A 399 -13.71 -14.46 5.07
C VAL A 399 -12.33 -15.12 4.99
N PHE A 400 -11.40 -14.75 5.88
CA PHE A 400 -10.04 -15.28 5.90
C PHE A 400 -9.95 -16.72 6.42
N LYS A 401 -10.99 -17.24 7.09
CA LYS A 401 -11.03 -18.62 7.58
C LYS A 401 -10.96 -19.66 6.45
N ASN A 402 -11.37 -19.30 5.24
CA ASN A 402 -11.31 -20.21 4.08
C ASN A 402 -9.87 -20.42 3.57
N PHE A 403 -8.98 -19.47 3.85
CA PHE A 403 -7.59 -19.44 3.40
C PHE A 403 -6.59 -19.90 4.47
N GLU A 404 -7.05 -20.08 5.71
CA GLU A 404 -6.25 -20.53 6.85
C GLU A 404 -6.22 -22.06 6.91
N LYS A 405 -5.04 -22.62 7.20
CA LYS A 405 -4.88 -24.03 7.56
C LYS A 405 -3.67 -24.21 8.47
N GLU A 406 -3.91 -24.76 9.66
CA GLU A 406 -2.87 -25.10 10.65
C GLU A 406 -2.03 -23.88 11.11
N GLY A 407 -2.63 -22.68 11.05
CA GLY A 407 -1.98 -21.40 11.39
C GLY A 407 -1.32 -20.69 10.21
N GLU A 408 -1.19 -21.35 9.06
CA GLU A 408 -0.67 -20.76 7.82
C GLU A 408 -1.80 -20.24 6.92
N PHE A 409 -1.50 -19.28 6.06
CA PHE A 409 -2.44 -18.73 5.07
C PHE A 409 -1.95 -18.99 3.64
N PHE A 410 -2.89 -19.16 2.71
CA PHE A 410 -2.62 -19.55 1.31
C PHE A 410 -3.42 -18.70 0.33
N CYS A 411 -2.89 -18.50 -0.88
CA CYS A 411 -3.54 -17.71 -1.93
C CYS A 411 -4.88 -18.29 -2.38
N PHE A 412 -5.03 -19.62 -2.38
CA PHE A 412 -6.25 -20.31 -2.80
C PHE A 412 -6.58 -21.47 -1.87
N VAL A 413 -7.87 -21.71 -1.64
CA VAL A 413 -8.38 -22.81 -0.82
C VAL A 413 -7.85 -24.15 -1.34
N GLY A 414 -7.28 -24.97 -0.45
CA GLY A 414 -6.79 -26.31 -0.77
C GLY A 414 -5.49 -26.36 -1.59
N GLN A 415 -4.77 -25.24 -1.75
CA GLN A 415 -3.50 -25.16 -2.47
C GLN A 415 -2.39 -24.62 -1.57
N SER A 416 -1.13 -24.91 -1.91
CA SER A 416 0.05 -24.48 -1.14
C SER A 416 0.71 -23.21 -1.71
N ASN A 417 0.01 -22.45 -2.55
CA ASN A 417 0.55 -21.24 -3.15
C ASN A 417 0.55 -20.10 -2.13
N GLN A 418 1.72 -19.50 -1.90
CA GLN A 418 1.94 -18.33 -1.05
C GLN A 418 2.77 -17.34 -1.86
N ALA A 419 2.11 -16.36 -2.49
CA ALA A 419 2.76 -15.29 -3.25
C ALA A 419 3.12 -14.11 -2.33
N VAL A 420 4.23 -13.44 -2.61
CA VAL A 420 4.77 -12.36 -1.76
C VAL A 420 3.79 -11.18 -1.69
N THR A 421 3.19 -10.79 -2.82
CA THR A 421 2.17 -9.74 -2.92
C THR A 421 0.89 -10.07 -2.15
N GLY A 422 0.33 -11.27 -2.31
CA GLY A 422 -0.84 -11.72 -1.56
C GLY A 422 -0.60 -11.75 -0.04
N MET A 423 0.60 -12.16 0.40
CA MET A 423 0.97 -12.12 1.82
C MET A 423 1.22 -10.69 2.33
N PHE A 424 1.80 -9.81 1.51
CA PHE A 424 1.93 -8.38 1.79
C PHE A 424 0.58 -7.69 1.96
N ASN A 425 -0.38 -8.00 1.10
CA ASN A 425 -1.73 -7.43 1.18
C ASN A 425 -2.54 -8.03 2.35
N LEU A 426 -2.36 -9.31 2.67
CA LEU A 426 -2.86 -9.90 3.94
C LEU A 426 -2.27 -9.17 5.16
N TYR A 427 -0.95 -8.90 5.17
CA TYR A 427 -0.30 -8.16 6.25
C TYR A 427 -0.87 -6.75 6.40
N ARG A 428 -1.08 -6.02 5.30
CA ARG A 428 -1.73 -4.70 5.30
C ARG A 428 -3.16 -4.77 5.82
N ALA A 429 -3.94 -5.77 5.42
CA ALA A 429 -5.33 -5.97 5.86
C ALA A 429 -5.44 -6.31 7.35
N SER A 430 -4.55 -7.18 7.84
CA SER A 430 -4.53 -7.66 9.24
C SER A 430 -4.34 -6.56 10.28
N GLN A 431 -3.73 -5.43 9.90
CA GLN A 431 -3.49 -4.30 10.80
C GLN A 431 -4.74 -3.46 11.10
N LEU A 432 -5.86 -3.75 10.42
CA LEU A 432 -7.18 -3.15 10.66
C LEU A 432 -8.08 -4.08 11.49
N ALA A 433 -7.49 -5.06 12.17
CA ALA A 433 -8.20 -5.94 13.09
C ALA A 433 -8.88 -5.17 14.21
N PHE A 434 -10.16 -5.48 14.44
CA PHE A 434 -10.85 -5.10 15.66
C PHE A 434 -10.41 -6.05 16.80
N PRO A 435 -10.43 -5.62 18.08
CA PRO A 435 -9.84 -6.38 19.20
C PRO A 435 -10.32 -7.83 19.36
N ARG A 436 -11.54 -8.13 18.87
CA ARG A 436 -12.22 -9.43 18.91
C ARG A 436 -11.87 -10.39 17.75
N GLU A 437 -11.15 -9.94 16.73
CA GLU A 437 -10.93 -10.71 15.49
C GLU A 437 -9.62 -11.51 15.55
N GLU A 438 -9.67 -12.69 16.16
CA GLU A 438 -8.47 -13.54 16.36
C GLU A 438 -7.82 -13.98 15.04
N ILE A 439 -8.61 -14.26 14.01
CA ILE A 439 -8.13 -14.68 12.68
C ILE A 439 -7.15 -13.65 12.06
N LEU A 440 -7.36 -12.35 12.31
CA LEU A 440 -6.47 -11.31 11.82
C LEU A 440 -5.21 -11.13 12.67
N LYS A 441 -5.23 -11.52 13.95
CA LYS A 441 -4.00 -11.56 14.77
C LYS A 441 -3.08 -12.66 14.26
N ASN A 442 -3.65 -13.85 14.02
CA ASN A 442 -2.95 -14.97 13.39
C ASN A 442 -2.42 -14.58 12.00
N ALA A 443 -3.26 -13.93 11.17
CA ALA A 443 -2.85 -13.44 9.86
C ALA A 443 -1.71 -12.41 9.94
N LYS A 444 -1.75 -11.47 10.90
CA LYS A 444 -0.70 -10.46 11.12
C LYS A 444 0.62 -11.15 11.49
N GLU A 445 0.60 -12.10 12.42
CA GLU A 445 1.79 -12.84 12.84
C GLU A 445 2.38 -13.68 11.71
N PHE A 446 1.55 -14.49 11.05
CA PHE A 446 1.98 -15.33 9.92
C PHE A 446 2.57 -14.50 8.77
N SER A 447 1.83 -13.51 8.27
CA SER A 447 2.26 -12.71 7.12
C SER A 447 3.49 -11.84 7.42
N TYR A 448 3.59 -11.28 8.63
CA TYR A 448 4.80 -10.55 9.05
C TYR A 448 6.03 -11.46 9.06
N ASN A 449 5.93 -12.64 9.67
CA ASN A 449 7.03 -13.58 9.76
C ASN A 449 7.44 -14.11 8.37
N TYR A 450 6.47 -14.43 7.50
CA TYR A 450 6.71 -14.83 6.11
C TYR A 450 7.47 -13.74 5.32
N LEU A 451 7.02 -12.49 5.39
CA LEU A 451 7.64 -11.37 4.66
C LEU A 451 9.03 -11.03 5.20
N LEU A 452 9.22 -11.14 6.53
CA LEU A 452 10.52 -10.98 7.17
C LEU A 452 11.49 -12.08 6.71
N GLU A 453 11.07 -13.34 6.75
CA GLU A 453 11.87 -14.49 6.25
C GLU A 453 12.26 -14.33 4.78
N LYS A 454 11.32 -13.85 3.93
CA LYS A 454 11.60 -13.54 2.52
C LYS A 454 12.61 -12.41 2.35
N ARG A 455 12.54 -11.36 3.19
CA ARG A 455 13.53 -10.26 3.17
C ARG A 455 14.93 -10.74 3.52
N GLU A 456 15.07 -11.50 4.61
CA GLU A 456 16.39 -11.98 5.06
C GLU A 456 17.01 -13.04 4.11
N ARG A 457 16.22 -13.61 3.19
CA ARG A 457 16.71 -14.48 2.10
C ARG A 457 16.93 -13.79 0.76
N GLU A 458 16.69 -12.49 0.66
CA GLU A 458 16.67 -11.73 -0.61
C GLU A 458 15.61 -12.25 -1.62
N GLU A 459 14.57 -12.95 -1.13
CA GLU A 459 13.47 -13.57 -1.92
C GLU A 459 12.23 -12.66 -2.04
N LEU A 460 12.39 -11.32 -2.02
CA LEU A 460 11.29 -10.36 -2.19
C LEU A 460 10.95 -10.13 -3.68
N ILE A 461 10.70 -11.23 -4.38
CA ILE A 461 10.28 -11.30 -5.78
C ILE A 461 8.93 -12.01 -5.83
N ASP A 462 8.03 -11.56 -6.71
CA ASP A 462 6.67 -12.12 -6.82
C ASP A 462 6.47 -12.90 -8.11
N LYS A 463 5.75 -14.01 -8.02
CA LYS A 463 5.50 -14.89 -9.17
C LYS A 463 4.48 -14.30 -10.17
N TRP A 464 3.63 -13.39 -9.73
CA TRP A 464 2.49 -12.86 -10.49
C TRP A 464 2.71 -11.44 -11.02
N ILE A 465 3.78 -10.76 -10.62
CA ILE A 465 4.07 -9.40 -11.09
C ILE A 465 5.57 -9.06 -11.02
N ILE A 466 6.05 -8.40 -12.09
CA ILE A 466 7.35 -7.75 -12.17
C ILE A 466 7.12 -6.28 -11.82
N MET A 467 7.54 -5.89 -10.61
CA MET A 467 7.38 -4.53 -10.07
C MET A 467 8.71 -3.80 -10.02
N LYS A 468 8.67 -2.47 -10.17
CA LYS A 468 9.85 -1.59 -10.06
C LYS A 468 10.60 -1.69 -8.72
N ASP A 469 9.90 -1.72 -7.58
CA ASP A 469 10.53 -1.76 -6.24
C ASP A 469 9.66 -2.47 -5.17
N LEU A 470 9.31 -3.73 -5.43
CA LEU A 470 8.64 -4.59 -4.43
C LEU A 470 9.44 -4.73 -3.11
N PRO A 471 10.79 -4.88 -3.12
CA PRO A 471 11.56 -4.91 -1.88
C PRO A 471 11.42 -3.63 -1.05
N GLY A 472 11.39 -2.45 -1.68
CA GLY A 472 11.15 -1.18 -1.00
C GLY A 472 9.75 -1.05 -0.42
N GLU A 473 8.71 -1.50 -1.15
CA GLU A 473 7.32 -1.49 -0.64
C GLU A 473 7.17 -2.35 0.62
N ILE A 474 7.76 -3.55 0.63
CA ILE A 474 7.69 -4.48 1.77
C ILE A 474 8.59 -4.02 2.91
N GLY A 475 9.81 -3.55 2.60
CA GLY A 475 10.72 -2.97 3.59
C GLY A 475 10.07 -1.83 4.37
N PHE A 476 9.43 -0.89 3.67
CA PHE A 476 8.69 0.20 4.30
C PHE A 476 7.59 -0.31 5.25
N ALA A 477 6.78 -1.29 4.82
CA ALA A 477 5.67 -1.79 5.64
C ALA A 477 6.11 -2.63 6.85
N LEU A 478 7.25 -3.34 6.76
CA LEU A 478 7.84 -4.08 7.88
C LEU A 478 8.42 -3.13 8.94
N GLU A 479 8.94 -1.96 8.53
CA GLU A 479 9.50 -0.94 9.43
C GLU A 479 8.42 0.01 10.00
N ILE A 480 7.43 0.37 9.18
CA ILE A 480 6.39 1.37 9.48
C ILE A 480 5.01 0.68 9.45
N PRO A 481 4.50 0.18 10.60
CA PRO A 481 3.16 -0.41 10.67
C PRO A 481 2.08 0.64 10.39
N TRP A 482 0.86 0.22 10.04
CA TRP A 482 -0.24 1.10 9.68
C TRP A 482 -0.61 2.13 10.78
N TYR A 483 -0.40 1.79 12.06
CA TYR A 483 -0.55 2.73 13.19
C TYR A 483 0.52 3.84 13.21
N ALA A 484 1.68 3.62 12.58
CA ALA A 484 2.75 4.59 12.40
C ALA A 484 2.76 5.24 10.98
N SER A 485 2.04 4.68 10.01
CA SER A 485 2.06 5.18 8.62
C SER A 485 1.33 6.52 8.48
N LEU A 486 2.08 7.64 8.48
CA LEU A 486 1.54 8.97 8.24
C LEU A 486 1.36 9.22 6.73
N PRO A 487 0.26 9.85 6.28
CA PRO A 487 -0.08 10.03 4.86
C PRO A 487 1.06 10.49 3.95
N ARG A 488 1.76 11.58 4.29
CA ARG A 488 2.87 12.08 3.44
C ARG A 488 4.14 11.25 3.53
N VAL A 489 4.30 10.43 4.57
CA VAL A 489 5.43 9.50 4.68
C VAL A 489 5.22 8.35 3.71
N GLU A 490 4.09 7.63 3.80
CA GLU A 490 3.78 6.52 2.88
C GLU A 490 3.78 6.98 1.41
N THR A 491 3.12 8.10 1.11
CA THR A 491 3.13 8.66 -0.24
C THR A 491 4.54 9.02 -0.73
N ARG A 492 5.42 9.56 0.12
CA ARG A 492 6.77 9.96 -0.31
C ARG A 492 7.60 8.78 -0.78
N PHE A 493 7.51 7.65 -0.09
CA PHE A 493 8.19 6.42 -0.50
C PHE A 493 7.46 5.75 -1.67
N TYR A 494 6.12 5.72 -1.68
CA TYR A 494 5.39 5.05 -2.75
C TYR A 494 5.51 5.70 -4.12
N ILE A 495 5.64 7.04 -4.21
CA ILE A 495 5.92 7.71 -5.48
C ILE A 495 7.31 7.31 -6.03
N ASP A 496 8.31 7.10 -5.16
CA ASP A 496 9.62 6.58 -5.56
C ASP A 496 9.53 5.11 -6.04
N GLN A 497 8.60 4.32 -5.50
CA GLN A 497 8.46 2.87 -5.72
C GLN A 497 7.60 2.50 -6.93
N TYR A 498 6.46 3.17 -7.12
CA TYR A 498 5.48 2.84 -8.17
C TYR A 498 6.10 2.85 -9.58
N GLY A 499 5.85 1.80 -10.37
CA GLY A 499 6.44 1.60 -11.69
C GLY A 499 5.79 2.40 -12.83
N GLY A 500 4.64 3.03 -12.57
CA GLY A 500 3.85 3.63 -13.64
C GLY A 500 3.37 2.56 -14.63
N GLU A 501 3.55 2.79 -15.92
CA GLU A 501 3.18 1.84 -16.99
C GLU A 501 4.15 0.65 -17.17
N ASN A 502 5.30 0.68 -16.48
CA ASN A 502 6.39 -0.27 -16.69
C ASN A 502 6.15 -1.63 -16.04
N ASP A 503 5.44 -1.68 -14.90
CA ASP A 503 5.14 -2.93 -14.18
C ASP A 503 4.36 -3.90 -15.09
N VAL A 504 4.67 -5.20 -14.98
CA VAL A 504 4.09 -6.25 -15.84
C VAL A 504 3.54 -7.37 -14.99
N TRP A 505 2.27 -7.73 -15.24
CA TRP A 505 1.60 -8.83 -14.56
C TRP A 505 1.85 -10.15 -15.32
N ILE A 506 1.97 -11.25 -14.58
CA ILE A 506 2.29 -12.59 -15.10
C ILE A 506 1.06 -13.48 -14.96
N GLY A 507 0.32 -13.62 -16.07
CA GLY A 507 -0.78 -14.57 -16.20
C GLY A 507 -0.32 -15.85 -16.92
N LYS A 508 -1.15 -16.40 -17.82
CA LYS A 508 -0.67 -17.37 -18.84
C LYS A 508 0.35 -16.77 -19.81
N THR A 509 0.28 -15.45 -19.95
CA THR A 509 1.17 -14.60 -20.73
C THR A 509 1.47 -13.35 -19.89
N LEU A 510 2.47 -12.57 -20.29
CA LEU A 510 2.65 -11.23 -19.76
C LEU A 510 1.44 -10.35 -20.13
N TYR A 511 1.00 -9.50 -19.21
CA TYR A 511 -0.06 -8.52 -19.45
C TYR A 511 0.12 -7.24 -18.65
N ARG A 512 -0.56 -6.18 -19.09
CA ARG A 512 -0.59 -4.87 -18.43
C ARG A 512 -2.04 -4.46 -18.15
N MET A 513 -2.18 -3.61 -17.14
CA MET A 513 -3.43 -3.08 -16.64
C MET A 513 -3.37 -1.55 -16.73
N PRO A 514 -3.65 -0.93 -17.90
CA PRO A 514 -3.32 0.48 -18.16
C PRO A 514 -4.02 1.48 -17.25
N TYR A 515 -5.12 1.09 -16.60
CA TYR A 515 -5.81 1.90 -15.59
C TYR A 515 -5.30 1.69 -14.17
N VAL A 516 -4.54 0.63 -13.88
CA VAL A 516 -3.86 0.40 -12.57
C VAL A 516 -2.41 0.91 -12.61
N ASN A 517 -1.73 0.71 -13.73
CA ASN A 517 -0.31 0.96 -13.96
C ASN A 517 -0.17 2.07 -15.02
N ASN A 518 -0.09 3.32 -14.55
CA ASN A 518 -0.32 4.50 -15.39
C ASN A 518 0.65 5.65 -15.05
N ASN A 519 1.44 6.10 -16.04
CA ASN A 519 2.36 7.22 -15.87
C ASN A 519 1.65 8.56 -15.58
N GLY A 520 0.40 8.73 -16.02
CA GLY A 520 -0.41 9.93 -15.73
C GLY A 520 -0.77 10.04 -14.26
N TYR A 521 -0.99 8.93 -13.55
CA TYR A 521 -1.21 8.95 -12.10
C TYR A 521 0.07 9.34 -11.35
N LEU A 522 1.21 8.78 -11.77
CA LEU A 522 2.52 9.09 -11.20
C LEU A 522 2.89 10.57 -11.37
N GLU A 523 2.69 11.12 -12.57
CA GLU A 523 2.97 12.52 -12.86
C GLU A 523 2.03 13.47 -12.08
N LEU A 524 0.74 13.16 -12.01
CA LEU A 524 -0.21 13.92 -11.19
C LEU A 524 0.17 13.89 -9.70
N ALA A 525 0.61 12.73 -9.18
CA ALA A 525 1.06 12.58 -7.80
C ALA A 525 2.33 13.38 -7.50
N LYS A 526 3.32 13.40 -8.42
CA LYS A 526 4.52 14.23 -8.28
C LYS A 526 4.19 15.72 -8.22
N GLN A 527 3.34 16.20 -9.13
CA GLN A 527 2.92 17.60 -9.15
C GLN A 527 2.16 17.98 -7.86
N ASP A 528 1.20 17.15 -7.45
CA ASP A 528 0.44 17.37 -6.21
C ASP A 528 1.34 17.39 -4.96
N TYR A 529 2.23 16.40 -4.84
CA TYR A 529 3.15 16.31 -3.71
C TYR A 529 4.07 17.52 -3.62
N ASN A 530 4.70 17.90 -4.73
CA ASN A 530 5.60 19.05 -4.79
C ASN A 530 4.87 20.39 -4.56
N ASN A 531 3.61 20.51 -4.96
CA ASN A 531 2.77 21.68 -4.65
C ASN A 531 2.47 21.80 -3.15
N CYS A 532 2.02 20.72 -2.51
CA CYS A 532 1.81 20.67 -1.06
C CYS A 532 3.11 20.94 -0.28
N GLN A 533 4.22 20.31 -0.67
CA GLN A 533 5.53 20.51 -0.03
C GLN A 533 6.00 21.97 -0.11
N ALA A 534 5.80 22.64 -1.25
CA ALA A 534 6.12 24.06 -1.40
C ALA A 534 5.30 24.95 -0.44
N GLN A 535 4.01 24.65 -0.26
CA GLN A 535 3.17 25.33 0.74
C GLN A 535 3.68 25.06 2.17
N HIS A 536 4.10 23.83 2.48
CA HIS A 536 4.65 23.49 3.80
C HIS A 536 5.97 24.20 4.10
N GLN A 537 6.82 24.42 3.09
CA GLN A 537 8.07 25.18 3.23
C GLN A 537 7.82 26.66 3.58
N LEU A 538 6.79 27.28 2.98
CA LEU A 538 6.38 28.66 3.29
C LEU A 538 5.81 28.77 4.71
N GLU A 539 4.95 27.82 5.11
CA GLU A 539 4.39 27.77 6.45
C GLU A 539 5.45 27.50 7.52
N TRP A 540 6.46 26.68 7.22
CA TRP A 540 7.59 26.42 8.11
C TRP A 540 8.38 27.71 8.40
N ASP A 541 8.68 28.54 7.39
CA ASP A 541 9.31 29.86 7.57
C ASP A 541 8.46 30.80 8.44
N ILE A 542 7.14 30.85 8.22
CA ILE A 542 6.20 31.61 9.06
C ILE A 542 6.18 31.07 10.51
N PHE A 543 6.24 29.75 10.68
CA PHE A 543 6.23 29.10 11.99
C PHE A 543 7.53 29.33 12.77
N GLN A 544 8.68 29.39 12.07
CA GLN A 544 9.96 29.80 12.65
C GLN A 544 9.91 31.26 13.14
N LYS A 545 9.37 32.19 12.34
CA LYS A 545 9.22 33.60 12.73
C LYS A 545 8.34 33.76 13.97
N TRP A 546 7.18 33.09 14.00
CA TRP A 546 6.30 33.07 15.18
C TRP A 546 7.02 32.55 16.44
N TYR A 547 7.87 31.52 16.32
CA TYR A 547 8.65 30.99 17.43
C TYR A 547 9.72 31.99 17.95
N GLU A 548 10.38 32.71 17.04
CA GLU A 548 11.40 33.71 17.36
C GLU A 548 10.79 34.97 17.99
N GLU A 549 9.70 35.50 17.40
CA GLU A 549 8.95 36.67 17.90
C GLU A 549 8.42 36.47 19.33
N ASN A 550 7.91 35.27 19.62
CA ASN A 550 7.39 34.91 20.95
C ASN A 550 8.48 34.41 21.92
N ARG A 551 9.75 34.38 21.48
CA ARG A 551 10.93 33.95 22.26
C ARG A 551 10.74 32.57 22.90
N LEU A 552 10.11 31.63 22.18
CA LEU A 552 9.73 30.31 22.70
C LEU A 552 10.94 29.42 23.09
N SER A 553 12.14 29.77 22.62
CA SER A 553 13.41 29.22 23.12
C SER A 553 13.64 29.44 24.63
N GLU A 554 13.13 30.55 25.18
CA GLU A 554 13.27 30.89 26.61
C GLU A 554 12.25 30.14 27.49
N TRP A 555 11.20 29.60 26.87
CA TRP A 555 10.16 28.79 27.51
C TRP A 555 10.40 27.27 27.34
N GLY A 556 11.65 26.88 27.07
CA GLY A 556 12.08 25.47 27.05
C GLY A 556 11.89 24.72 25.72
N VAL A 557 11.35 25.34 24.67
CA VAL A 557 11.16 24.69 23.37
C VAL A 557 12.42 24.82 22.52
N ARG A 558 13.01 23.71 22.07
CA ARG A 558 14.19 23.71 21.18
C ARG A 558 13.76 23.78 19.70
N ARG A 559 14.62 24.32 18.81
CA ARG A 559 14.37 24.35 17.35
C ARG A 559 14.11 22.97 16.74
N SER A 560 14.72 21.89 17.28
CA SER A 560 14.41 20.52 16.83
C SER A 560 12.97 20.13 17.18
N GLU A 561 12.51 20.45 18.39
CA GLU A 561 11.15 20.15 18.87
C GLU A 561 10.07 21.01 18.21
N LEU A 562 10.45 22.19 17.70
CA LEU A 562 9.63 23.01 16.80
C LEU A 562 9.43 22.32 15.44
N LEU A 563 10.51 21.84 14.82
CA LEU A 563 10.46 21.13 13.54
C LEU A 563 9.69 19.81 13.64
N GLU A 564 9.90 19.03 14.71
CA GLU A 564 9.12 17.83 15.03
C GLU A 564 7.60 18.11 15.08
N CYS A 565 7.20 19.18 15.79
CA CYS A 565 5.79 19.56 15.91
C CYS A 565 5.16 19.97 14.57
N TYR A 566 5.88 20.77 13.77
CA TYR A 566 5.41 21.15 12.45
C TYR A 566 5.30 19.93 11.52
N TYR A 567 6.35 19.10 11.48
CA TYR A 567 6.41 17.91 10.65
C TYR A 567 5.28 16.90 10.95
N LEU A 568 5.00 16.59 12.23
CA LEU A 568 3.94 15.64 12.56
C LEU A 568 2.55 16.14 12.10
N ALA A 569 2.29 17.44 12.21
CA ALA A 569 1.06 18.04 11.70
C ALA A 569 1.02 18.04 10.16
N ALA A 570 2.11 18.47 9.50
CA ALA A 570 2.20 18.59 8.05
C ALA A 570 2.24 17.24 7.31
N ALA A 571 2.83 16.21 7.91
CA ALA A 571 2.84 14.85 7.36
C ALA A 571 1.47 14.15 7.44
N THR A 572 0.56 14.69 8.25
CA THR A 572 -0.77 14.14 8.53
C THR A 572 -1.87 14.93 7.84
N ILE A 573 -2.03 16.22 8.17
CA ILE A 573 -2.97 17.15 7.52
C ILE A 573 -2.16 17.96 6.51
N PHE A 574 -2.09 17.48 5.27
CA PHE A 574 -1.11 17.93 4.28
C PHE A 574 -1.69 18.82 3.18
N GLU A 575 -3.01 18.85 3.05
CA GLU A 575 -3.75 19.59 2.03
C GLU A 575 -3.50 21.10 2.17
N SER A 576 -3.33 21.80 1.05
CA SER A 576 -2.95 23.22 1.06
C SER A 576 -4.08 24.07 1.65
N GLU A 577 -5.30 23.71 1.33
CA GLU A 577 -6.58 24.26 1.79
C GLU A 577 -6.89 24.00 3.27
N ARG A 578 -6.14 23.11 3.96
CA ARG A 578 -6.31 22.78 5.39
C ARG A 578 -5.19 23.38 6.27
N SER A 579 -4.61 24.50 5.84
CA SER A 579 -3.54 25.19 6.57
C SER A 579 -3.95 25.63 7.98
N HIS A 580 -5.20 26.07 8.20
CA HIS A 580 -5.70 26.42 9.53
C HIS A 580 -5.64 25.24 10.51
N GLU A 581 -6.09 24.04 10.11
CA GLU A 581 -6.03 22.80 10.90
C GLU A 581 -4.59 22.35 11.21
N ARG A 582 -3.70 22.40 10.21
CA ARG A 582 -2.29 22.05 10.37
C ARG A 582 -1.56 23.02 11.30
N MET A 583 -1.76 24.32 11.12
CA MET A 583 -1.07 25.36 11.89
C MET A 583 -1.57 25.45 13.34
N VAL A 584 -2.86 25.22 13.61
CA VAL A 584 -3.34 25.17 15.01
C VAL A 584 -2.76 23.99 15.77
N TRP A 585 -2.63 22.82 15.14
CA TRP A 585 -2.00 21.64 15.76
C TRP A 585 -0.52 21.89 16.04
N ALA A 586 0.23 22.40 15.05
CA ALA A 586 1.65 22.73 15.21
C ALA A 586 1.87 23.78 16.33
N LYS A 587 1.14 24.90 16.31
CA LYS A 587 1.22 25.96 17.35
C LYS A 587 0.82 25.44 18.72
N SER A 588 -0.27 24.67 18.81
CA SER A 588 -0.82 24.21 20.10
C SER A 588 0.09 23.17 20.78
N SER A 589 0.63 22.21 20.03
CA SER A 589 1.60 21.24 20.58
C SER A 589 2.91 21.90 21.05
N VAL A 590 3.37 22.96 20.36
CA VAL A 590 4.51 23.77 20.82
C VAL A 590 4.17 24.57 22.10
N LEU A 591 2.98 25.15 22.19
CA LEU A 591 2.55 25.89 23.39
C LEU A 591 2.37 24.96 24.60
N VAL A 592 1.82 23.76 24.41
CA VAL A 592 1.77 22.72 25.46
C VAL A 592 3.18 22.39 25.98
N LYS A 593 4.16 22.18 25.08
CA LYS A 593 5.56 21.97 25.47
C LYS A 593 6.13 23.14 26.27
N ALA A 594 5.87 24.37 25.85
CA ALA A 594 6.37 25.57 26.54
C ALA A 594 5.80 25.69 27.96
N ILE A 595 4.50 25.40 28.12
CA ILE A 595 3.79 25.44 29.41
C ILE A 595 4.28 24.31 30.33
N SER A 596 4.35 23.07 29.84
CA SER A 596 4.93 21.91 30.54
C SER A 596 6.36 22.19 30.99
N SER A 597 7.25 22.61 30.08
CA SER A 597 8.67 22.82 30.39
C SER A 597 8.93 23.99 31.34
N SER A 598 8.03 24.98 31.41
CA SER A 598 8.22 26.18 32.23
C SER A 598 7.49 26.12 33.58
N PHE A 599 6.40 25.36 33.66
CA PHE A 599 5.48 25.37 34.82
C PHE A 599 4.95 23.99 35.22
N GLY A 600 5.42 22.89 34.62
CA GLY A 600 4.93 21.53 34.88
C GLY A 600 5.45 20.86 36.16
N GLU A 601 6.60 21.28 36.68
CA GLU A 601 7.35 20.56 37.73
C GLU A 601 6.57 20.36 39.05
N SER A 602 5.75 21.34 39.45
CA SER A 602 5.07 21.33 40.75
C SER A 602 3.60 21.70 40.64
N SER A 603 2.77 21.25 41.59
CA SER A 603 1.35 21.65 41.63
C SER A 603 1.16 23.17 41.70
N ASP A 604 2.08 23.86 42.37
CA ASP A 604 1.98 25.29 42.63
C ASP A 604 2.40 26.12 41.41
N SER A 605 3.40 25.66 40.64
CA SER A 605 3.75 26.28 39.35
C SER A 605 2.65 26.06 38.31
N ARG A 606 2.08 24.84 38.23
CA ARG A 606 0.93 24.54 37.37
C ARG A 606 -0.30 25.38 37.70
N ARG A 607 -0.62 25.53 39.00
CA ARG A 607 -1.67 26.44 39.50
C ARG A 607 -1.38 27.89 39.10
N SER A 608 -0.17 28.37 39.35
CA SER A 608 0.23 29.74 39.01
C SER A 608 0.07 30.07 37.52
N PHE A 609 0.29 29.12 36.61
CA PHE A 609 0.02 29.33 35.19
C PHE A 609 -1.48 29.33 34.86
N SER A 610 -2.23 28.34 35.36
CA SER A 610 -3.69 28.26 35.12
C SER A 610 -4.43 29.49 35.67
N ASP A 611 -4.06 29.97 36.86
CA ASP A 611 -4.67 31.15 37.48
C ASP A 611 -4.42 32.41 36.63
N GLN A 612 -3.20 32.58 36.09
CA GLN A 612 -2.86 33.71 35.20
C GLN A 612 -3.60 33.65 33.85
N PHE A 613 -3.79 32.47 33.27
CA PHE A 613 -4.60 32.30 32.05
C PHE A 613 -6.05 32.73 32.27
N HIS A 614 -6.68 32.29 33.35
CA HIS A 614 -8.06 32.65 33.70
C HIS A 614 -8.19 34.14 34.07
N GLU A 615 -7.20 34.72 34.78
CA GLU A 615 -7.16 36.15 35.10
C GLU A 615 -7.11 37.01 33.82
N TYR A 616 -6.27 36.63 32.85
CA TYR A 616 -6.14 37.36 31.58
C TYR A 616 -7.44 37.34 30.78
N ILE A 617 -8.13 36.19 30.68
CA ILE A 617 -9.45 36.07 30.03
C ILE A 617 -10.51 36.90 30.77
N ALA A 618 -10.51 36.87 32.11
CA ALA A 618 -11.44 37.66 32.91
C ALA A 618 -11.23 39.17 32.73
N ASN A 619 -9.99 39.62 32.57
CA ASN A 619 -9.65 41.02 32.32
C ASN A 619 -10.02 41.45 30.89
N ALA A 620 -9.81 40.60 29.87
CA ALA A 620 -10.28 40.87 28.51
C ALA A 620 -11.81 41.06 28.47
N ARG A 621 -12.57 40.18 29.14
CA ARG A 621 -14.05 40.25 29.24
C ARG A 621 -14.59 41.46 30.04
N ARG A 622 -13.73 42.18 30.78
CA ARG A 622 -14.09 43.40 31.52
C ARG A 622 -13.79 44.69 30.77
N SER A 623 -13.07 44.61 29.65
CA SER A 623 -12.39 45.76 29.03
C SER A 623 -13.17 46.46 27.89
N ASP A 624 -14.51 46.47 27.95
CA ASP A 624 -15.34 47.38 27.14
C ASP A 624 -15.19 48.86 27.57
N HIS A 625 -14.48 49.14 28.67
CA HIS A 625 -14.15 50.48 29.14
C HIS A 625 -12.63 50.64 29.36
N HIS A 626 -12.00 51.43 28.48
CA HIS A 626 -10.61 51.96 28.52
C HIS A 626 -9.59 51.24 29.43
N PHE A 627 -8.76 50.39 28.83
CA PHE A 627 -7.56 49.88 29.49
C PHE A 627 -6.39 50.86 29.39
N ASN A 628 -5.66 51.06 30.49
CA ASN A 628 -4.43 51.84 30.56
C ASN A 628 -3.37 51.02 31.31
N ASP A 629 -2.20 50.87 30.70
CA ASP A 629 -1.24 49.77 30.90
C ASP A 629 -0.40 49.85 32.21
N ARG A 630 -1.03 50.00 33.39
CA ARG A 630 -0.28 50.35 34.62
C ARG A 630 -0.68 49.70 35.95
N ASN A 631 -1.64 48.79 36.05
CA ASN A 631 -2.03 48.19 37.34
C ASN A 631 -2.31 46.67 37.29
N MET A 632 -1.29 45.86 37.05
CA MET A 632 -1.23 44.50 37.62
C MET A 632 -0.28 44.50 38.82
N ARG A 633 -0.81 44.27 40.03
CA ARG A 633 0.01 44.01 41.23
C ARG A 633 0.48 42.56 41.24
N LEU A 634 1.55 42.31 40.49
CA LEU A 634 2.22 41.00 40.44
C LEU A 634 3.31 40.93 41.54
N ASP A 635 2.90 40.77 42.80
CA ASP A 635 3.80 40.80 43.98
C ASP A 635 4.74 39.56 44.10
N ARG A 636 4.83 38.70 43.07
CA ARG A 636 5.73 37.52 43.04
C ARG A 636 6.37 37.32 41.64
N PRO A 637 7.71 37.17 41.54
CA PRO A 637 8.41 37.00 40.25
C PRO A 637 7.90 35.85 39.37
N GLY A 638 7.52 34.71 39.97
CA GLY A 638 6.96 33.57 39.23
C GLY A 638 5.62 33.88 38.56
N SER A 639 4.80 34.73 39.18
CA SER A 639 3.51 35.17 38.63
C SER A 639 3.70 36.03 37.38
N VAL A 640 4.76 36.85 37.33
CA VAL A 640 5.09 37.70 36.16
C VAL A 640 5.44 36.85 34.95
N GLN A 641 6.25 35.79 35.13
CA GLN A 641 6.62 34.92 34.02
C GLN A 641 5.42 34.07 33.55
N ALA A 642 4.59 33.56 34.47
CA ALA A 642 3.34 32.88 34.12
C ALA A 642 2.42 33.79 33.29
N SER A 643 2.27 35.06 33.69
CA SER A 643 1.50 36.07 32.95
C SER A 643 2.01 36.30 31.52
N ARG A 644 3.35 36.38 31.34
CA ARG A 644 3.97 36.55 30.01
C ARG A 644 3.67 35.38 29.07
N LEU A 645 3.84 34.13 29.53
CA LEU A 645 3.56 32.96 28.68
C LEU A 645 2.04 32.79 28.44
N ALA A 646 1.19 33.13 29.41
CA ALA A 646 -0.26 33.18 29.21
C ALA A 646 -0.65 34.21 28.13
N GLY A 647 0.01 35.37 28.10
CA GLY A 647 -0.15 36.37 27.04
C GLY A 647 0.25 35.86 25.65
N VAL A 648 1.35 35.09 25.53
CA VAL A 648 1.77 34.44 24.28
C VAL A 648 0.73 33.43 23.78
N LEU A 649 0.21 32.59 24.68
CA LEU A 649 -0.88 31.65 24.37
C LEU A 649 -2.11 32.41 23.87
N ILE A 650 -2.59 33.39 24.64
CA ILE A 650 -3.82 34.13 24.35
C ILE A 650 -3.70 34.97 23.07
N GLY A 651 -2.57 35.62 22.83
CA GLY A 651 -2.28 36.31 21.57
C GLY A 651 -2.33 35.37 20.37
N THR A 652 -1.76 34.16 20.50
CA THR A 652 -1.80 33.15 19.44
C THR A 652 -3.22 32.60 19.19
N LEU A 653 -4.01 32.35 20.24
CA LEU A 653 -5.42 31.92 20.10
C LEU A 653 -6.30 32.99 19.45
N ASN A 654 -6.11 34.26 19.80
CA ASN A 654 -6.79 35.39 19.17
C ASN A 654 -6.41 35.52 17.68
N GLN A 655 -5.13 35.38 17.36
CA GLN A 655 -4.65 35.41 15.97
C GLN A 655 -5.29 34.30 15.13
N MET A 656 -5.32 33.05 15.61
CA MET A 656 -5.90 31.93 14.86
C MET A 656 -7.44 32.00 14.73
N SER A 657 -8.15 32.46 15.76
CA SER A 657 -9.61 32.65 15.66
C SER A 657 -9.98 33.83 14.76
N PHE A 658 -9.20 34.91 14.77
CA PHE A 658 -9.37 36.03 13.85
C PHE A 658 -9.11 35.62 12.40
N ASP A 659 -8.02 34.89 12.13
CA ASP A 659 -7.74 34.36 10.78
C ASP A 659 -8.90 33.52 10.23
N LEU A 660 -9.45 32.59 11.03
CA LEU A 660 -10.59 31.76 10.65
C LEU A 660 -11.87 32.58 10.45
N PHE A 661 -12.11 33.59 11.30
CA PHE A 661 -13.23 34.50 11.12
C PHE A 661 -13.11 35.31 9.82
N MET A 662 -11.90 35.79 9.49
CA MET A 662 -11.65 36.56 8.27
C MET A 662 -11.76 35.73 6.99
N SER A 663 -11.42 34.43 7.02
CA SER A 663 -11.50 33.55 5.86
C SER A 663 -12.83 32.81 5.71
N HIS A 664 -13.51 32.46 6.80
CA HIS A 664 -14.71 31.60 6.82
C HIS A 664 -15.91 32.16 7.61
N GLY A 665 -15.78 33.31 8.28
CA GLY A 665 -16.87 33.92 9.06
C GLY A 665 -17.23 33.20 10.36
N ARG A 666 -16.45 32.19 10.78
CA ARG A 666 -16.68 31.39 12.00
C ARG A 666 -15.95 32.00 13.20
N ASP A 667 -16.69 32.49 14.19
CA ASP A 667 -16.12 32.85 15.50
C ASP A 667 -16.05 31.60 16.42
N VAL A 668 -14.83 31.11 16.61
CA VAL A 668 -14.51 29.98 17.49
C VAL A 668 -13.76 30.40 18.77
N ASN A 669 -13.60 31.70 19.00
CA ASN A 669 -12.69 32.25 20.02
C ASN A 669 -13.04 31.75 21.45
N ASN A 670 -14.32 31.80 21.82
CA ASN A 670 -14.78 31.30 23.11
C ASN A 670 -14.56 29.77 23.28
N LEU A 671 -14.70 28.99 22.21
CA LEU A 671 -14.51 27.53 22.26
C LEU A 671 -13.02 27.14 22.34
N LEU A 672 -12.11 27.95 21.77
CA LEU A 672 -10.67 27.81 21.99
C LEU A 672 -10.35 27.97 23.48
N TYR A 673 -10.80 29.05 24.12
CA TYR A 673 -10.54 29.27 25.55
C TYR A 673 -11.15 28.19 26.45
N LEU A 674 -12.36 27.72 26.16
CA LEU A 674 -12.97 26.61 26.90
C LEU A 674 -12.13 25.33 26.77
N SER A 675 -11.70 24.97 25.55
CA SER A 675 -10.90 23.77 25.31
C SER A 675 -9.53 23.82 26.01
N TRP A 676 -8.87 24.98 26.01
CA TRP A 676 -7.61 25.19 26.73
C TRP A 676 -7.80 25.21 28.26
N GLY A 677 -8.93 25.77 28.76
CA GLY A 677 -9.30 25.71 30.17
C GLY A 677 -9.53 24.28 30.66
N ASP A 678 -10.31 23.48 29.92
CA ASP A 678 -10.53 22.05 30.19
C ASP A 678 -9.21 21.28 30.33
N TRP A 679 -8.27 21.53 29.41
CA TRP A 679 -6.95 20.91 29.43
C TRP A 679 -6.12 21.39 30.63
N LEU A 680 -6.08 22.70 30.89
CA LEU A 680 -5.35 23.27 32.03
C LEU A 680 -5.85 22.75 33.38
N GLU A 681 -7.15 22.51 33.54
CA GLU A 681 -7.70 21.94 34.78
C GLU A 681 -7.26 20.48 35.00
N LYS A 682 -7.21 19.66 33.94
CA LYS A 682 -6.62 18.31 34.00
C LYS A 682 -5.12 18.38 34.31
N TRP A 683 -4.40 19.22 33.59
CA TRP A 683 -2.95 19.39 33.72
C TRP A 683 -2.53 19.86 35.12
N LYS A 684 -3.25 20.84 35.67
CA LYS A 684 -3.07 21.38 37.04
C LYS A 684 -3.15 20.33 38.13
N LEU A 685 -3.90 19.26 37.91
CA LEU A 685 -4.02 18.13 38.83
C LEU A 685 -3.00 17.03 38.50
N TYR A 686 -3.04 16.49 37.29
CA TYR A 686 -2.41 15.20 36.96
C TYR A 686 -1.02 15.29 36.31
N GLY A 687 -0.62 16.46 35.80
CA GLY A 687 0.65 16.65 35.06
C GLY A 687 0.39 16.69 33.56
N ASP A 688 1.38 16.29 32.74
CA ASP A 688 1.34 16.35 31.27
C ASP A 688 0.41 15.31 30.64
N GLU A 689 -0.88 15.41 30.95
CA GLU A 689 -1.98 14.56 30.51
C GLU A 689 -2.91 15.33 29.57
N GLY A 690 -3.62 14.62 28.69
CA GLY A 690 -4.71 15.19 27.88
C GLY A 690 -4.30 15.99 26.63
N GLU A 691 -3.02 15.96 26.21
CA GLU A 691 -2.57 16.66 24.99
C GLU A 691 -3.35 16.20 23.75
N GLY A 692 -3.60 14.89 23.61
CA GLY A 692 -4.31 14.32 22.46
C GLY A 692 -5.72 14.86 22.27
N GLU A 693 -6.54 14.88 23.33
CA GLU A 693 -7.88 15.48 23.28
C GLU A 693 -7.85 16.98 22.93
N LEU A 694 -6.87 17.72 23.47
CA LEU A 694 -6.71 19.14 23.15
C LEU A 694 -6.39 19.32 21.65
N MET A 695 -5.44 18.57 21.09
CA MET A 695 -5.10 18.66 19.66
C MET A 695 -6.31 18.35 18.77
N VAL A 696 -7.09 17.31 19.10
CA VAL A 696 -8.32 16.97 18.36
C VAL A 696 -9.35 18.09 18.43
N LYS A 697 -9.61 18.67 19.61
CA LYS A 697 -10.50 19.84 19.75
C LYS A 697 -10.02 21.04 18.93
N MET A 698 -8.72 21.32 18.94
CA MET A 698 -8.11 22.41 18.16
C MET A 698 -8.29 22.23 16.65
N ILE A 699 -7.99 21.03 16.14
CA ILE A 699 -8.15 20.69 14.71
C ILE A 699 -9.62 20.84 14.30
N ILE A 700 -10.56 20.26 15.06
CA ILE A 700 -11.99 20.33 14.74
C ILE A 700 -12.52 21.76 14.74
N LEU A 701 -12.05 22.62 15.65
CA LEU A 701 -12.43 24.04 15.66
C LEU A 701 -12.00 24.77 14.39
N MET A 702 -10.86 24.41 13.82
CA MET A 702 -10.27 25.05 12.63
C MET A 702 -10.65 24.41 11.30
N LYS A 703 -11.53 23.41 11.29
CA LYS A 703 -12.16 22.90 10.06
C LYS A 703 -13.03 23.98 9.40
N ASN A 704 -13.17 23.91 8.08
CA ASN A 704 -14.01 24.85 7.32
C ASN A 704 -15.51 24.65 7.63
N ASN A 705 -15.92 23.42 7.93
CA ASN A 705 -17.27 23.04 8.39
C ASN A 705 -17.36 23.09 9.92
N ASP A 706 -18.56 23.33 10.47
CA ASP A 706 -18.78 23.33 11.92
C ASP A 706 -19.19 21.95 12.44
N LEU A 707 -18.33 21.33 13.25
CA LEU A 707 -18.52 20.03 13.88
C LEU A 707 -18.43 20.10 15.42
N THR A 708 -18.49 21.32 15.98
CA THR A 708 -18.32 21.56 17.43
C THR A 708 -19.48 21.03 18.28
N ASN A 709 -20.66 20.88 17.68
CA ASN A 709 -21.83 20.21 18.26
C ASN A 709 -21.53 18.77 18.73
N PHE A 710 -20.53 18.10 18.16
CA PHE A 710 -20.15 16.74 18.55
C PHE A 710 -19.27 16.65 19.79
N PHE A 711 -18.74 17.76 20.34
CA PHE A 711 -17.87 17.72 21.53
C PHE A 711 -18.54 17.16 22.79
N THR A 712 -19.87 17.20 22.88
CA THR A 712 -20.67 16.61 23.97
C THR A 712 -21.24 15.23 23.63
N HIS A 713 -20.98 14.71 22.41
CA HIS A 713 -21.50 13.42 21.97
C HIS A 713 -20.81 12.26 22.70
N THR A 714 -21.55 11.18 22.98
CA THR A 714 -21.04 10.02 23.72
C THR A 714 -19.87 9.34 23.02
N HIS A 715 -19.90 9.25 21.68
CA HIS A 715 -18.78 8.73 20.88
C HIS A 715 -17.53 9.63 20.96
N PHE A 716 -17.69 10.95 20.98
CA PHE A 716 -16.58 11.89 21.17
C PHE A 716 -15.93 11.69 22.55
N VAL A 717 -16.73 11.64 23.61
CA VAL A 717 -16.23 11.41 24.99
C VAL A 717 -15.51 10.06 25.09
N ARG A 718 -16.00 9.02 24.40
CA ARG A 718 -15.36 7.70 24.39
C ARG A 718 -14.03 7.69 23.62
N LEU A 719 -13.94 8.35 22.47
CA LEU A 719 -12.69 8.51 21.73
C LEU A 719 -11.69 9.37 22.52
N ALA A 720 -12.15 10.42 23.22
CA ALA A 720 -11.33 11.23 24.12
C ALA A 720 -10.74 10.42 25.30
N GLU A 721 -11.50 9.50 25.89
CA GLU A 721 -10.98 8.58 26.92
C GLU A 721 -9.83 7.70 26.38
N ILE A 722 -9.93 7.23 25.13
CA ILE A 722 -8.96 6.33 24.52
C ILE A 722 -7.71 7.10 24.05
N ILE A 723 -7.87 8.25 23.39
CA ILE A 723 -6.71 9.02 22.89
C ILE A 723 -5.80 9.50 24.02
N ASN A 724 -6.38 9.84 25.19
CA ASN A 724 -5.62 10.24 26.37
C ASN A 724 -4.81 9.06 26.98
N ARG A 725 -5.18 7.80 26.72
CA ARG A 725 -4.36 6.62 27.07
C ARG A 725 -3.26 6.30 26.05
N ILE A 726 -3.35 6.85 24.84
CA ILE A 726 -2.35 6.68 23.77
C ILE A 726 -1.32 7.81 23.85
N CYS A 727 -1.75 9.05 24.04
CA CYS A 727 -0.92 10.26 24.06
C CYS A 727 -0.28 10.46 25.44
N LEU A 728 0.56 9.50 25.85
CA LEU A 728 1.23 9.46 27.15
C LEU A 728 2.30 10.56 27.30
N PRO A 729 2.62 10.98 28.54
CA PRO A 729 3.65 11.99 28.80
C PRO A 729 5.00 11.63 28.15
N ARG A 730 5.61 12.59 27.43
CA ARG A 730 6.87 12.42 26.68
C ARG A 730 8.06 11.88 27.49
N GLN A 731 7.98 11.94 28.83
CA GLN A 731 8.97 11.36 29.74
C GLN A 731 9.05 9.83 29.60
N TYR A 732 7.93 9.14 29.39
CA TYR A 732 7.87 7.70 29.13
C TYR A 732 8.39 7.34 27.73
N LEU A 733 8.19 8.22 26.74
CA LEU A 733 8.70 8.03 25.38
C LEU A 733 10.23 8.17 25.27
N LYS A 734 10.88 8.80 26.26
CA LYS A 734 12.35 8.91 26.37
C LYS A 734 12.97 7.90 27.35
N ALA A 735 12.24 6.84 27.73
CA ALA A 735 12.74 5.82 28.65
C ALA A 735 14.06 5.18 28.14
N ARG A 736 15.13 5.26 28.94
CA ARG A 736 16.49 4.78 28.58
C ARG A 736 16.64 3.25 28.53
N ARG A 737 15.55 2.49 28.70
CA ARG A 737 15.54 1.01 28.70
C ARG A 737 14.57 0.51 27.64
N ASN A 738 15.07 -0.28 26.69
CA ASN A 738 14.29 -0.78 25.56
C ASN A 738 13.00 -1.51 26.00
N ASP A 739 13.08 -2.33 27.05
CA ASP A 739 11.96 -3.11 27.60
C ASP A 739 10.76 -2.22 28.03
N GLU A 740 11.02 -1.00 28.51
CA GLU A 740 9.99 -0.07 28.95
C GLU A 740 9.34 0.67 27.76
N LYS A 741 10.13 1.00 26.73
CA LYS A 741 9.63 1.49 25.43
C LYS A 741 8.74 0.44 24.76
N GLU A 742 9.17 -0.82 24.70
CA GLU A 742 8.41 -1.91 24.10
C GLU A 742 7.08 -2.17 24.83
N LYS A 743 7.11 -2.23 26.17
CA LYS A 743 5.89 -2.35 26.99
C LYS A 743 4.90 -1.20 26.75
N THR A 744 5.42 0.02 26.56
CA THR A 744 4.62 1.21 26.28
C THR A 744 3.95 1.10 24.91
N ILE A 745 4.70 0.76 23.86
CA ILE A 745 4.19 0.55 22.50
C ILE A 745 3.11 -0.54 22.48
N LYS A 746 3.33 -1.70 23.11
CA LYS A 746 2.34 -2.79 23.23
C LYS A 746 1.08 -2.39 24.00
N SER A 747 1.16 -1.38 24.87
CA SER A 747 -0.01 -0.79 25.53
C SER A 747 -0.76 0.16 24.60
N MET A 748 -0.04 1.00 23.85
CA MET A 748 -0.61 1.90 22.85
C MET A 748 -1.33 1.12 21.74
N GLU A 749 -0.75 0.03 21.21
CA GLU A 749 -1.40 -0.83 20.19
C GLU A 749 -2.78 -1.35 20.64
N LYS A 750 -2.93 -1.71 21.92
CA LYS A 750 -4.21 -2.20 22.47
C LYS A 750 -5.29 -1.13 22.56
N GLU A 751 -4.92 0.12 22.84
CA GLU A 751 -5.85 1.25 22.82
C GLU A 751 -6.12 1.72 21.39
N MET A 752 -5.12 1.70 20.50
CA MET A 752 -5.27 1.95 19.06
C MET A 752 -6.30 0.99 18.44
N GLY A 753 -6.23 -0.32 18.72
CA GLY A 753 -7.22 -1.29 18.21
C GLY A 753 -8.66 -0.97 18.61
N LYS A 754 -8.89 -0.44 19.83
CA LYS A 754 -10.22 0.03 20.27
C LYS A 754 -10.64 1.32 19.54
N MET A 755 -9.70 2.24 19.32
CA MET A 755 -9.95 3.46 18.56
C MET A 755 -10.31 3.16 17.11
N VAL A 756 -9.67 2.17 16.50
CA VAL A 756 -9.94 1.73 15.12
C VAL A 756 -11.34 1.12 14.97
N GLU A 757 -11.75 0.22 15.89
CA GLU A 757 -13.11 -0.35 15.86
C GLU A 757 -14.18 0.73 16.02
N LEU A 758 -13.98 1.72 16.91
CA LEU A 758 -14.88 2.86 17.02
C LEU A 758 -14.84 3.70 15.74
N ALA A 759 -13.70 4.28 15.39
CA ALA A 759 -13.62 5.33 14.38
C ALA A 759 -14.02 4.90 12.96
N LEU A 760 -13.88 3.61 12.63
CA LEU A 760 -14.31 3.04 11.34
C LEU A 760 -15.76 2.50 11.33
N SER A 761 -16.47 2.52 12.48
CA SER A 761 -17.87 2.06 12.59
C SER A 761 -18.88 3.20 12.75
N GLU A 762 -18.44 4.45 12.67
CA GLU A 762 -19.27 5.65 12.90
C GLU A 762 -20.07 6.08 11.67
N SER A 763 -21.15 6.84 11.90
CA SER A 763 -21.95 7.44 10.82
C SER A 763 -21.18 8.49 10.03
N ASP A 764 -21.47 8.63 8.74
CA ASP A 764 -20.84 9.55 7.79
C ASP A 764 -20.58 10.96 8.35
N THR A 765 -21.54 11.57 9.04
CA THR A 765 -21.43 12.94 9.58
C THR A 765 -20.50 13.07 10.80
N PHE A 766 -20.23 11.98 11.51
CA PHE A 766 -19.27 11.94 12.62
C PHE A 766 -17.89 11.43 12.18
N ARG A 767 -17.77 10.89 10.95
CA ARG A 767 -16.52 10.31 10.44
C ARG A 767 -15.38 11.31 10.37
N ASP A 768 -15.63 12.58 10.01
CA ASP A 768 -14.61 13.65 10.07
C ASP A 768 -14.03 13.85 11.48
N VAL A 769 -14.87 13.69 12.52
CA VAL A 769 -14.45 13.78 13.92
C VAL A 769 -13.66 12.53 14.31
N SER A 770 -14.15 11.34 13.98
CA SER A 770 -13.50 10.07 14.35
C SER A 770 -12.14 9.85 13.66
N ILE A 771 -12.02 10.24 12.39
CA ILE A 771 -10.75 10.24 11.65
C ILE A 771 -9.75 11.23 12.28
N THR A 772 -10.20 12.40 12.74
CA THR A 772 -9.31 13.36 13.43
C THR A 772 -8.70 12.75 14.72
N PHE A 773 -9.42 11.87 15.44
CA PHE A 773 -8.82 11.13 16.56
C PHE A 773 -7.75 10.13 16.11
N LEU A 774 -7.99 9.38 15.01
CA LEU A 774 -7.01 8.47 14.44
C LEU A 774 -5.75 9.20 13.93
N ASP A 775 -5.91 10.33 13.25
CA ASP A 775 -4.81 11.16 12.74
C ASP A 775 -3.84 11.57 13.86
N VAL A 776 -4.37 12.13 14.95
CA VAL A 776 -3.57 12.52 16.11
C VAL A 776 -2.96 11.30 16.79
N ALA A 777 -3.73 10.23 17.02
CA ALA A 777 -3.22 9.03 17.68
C ALA A 777 -2.08 8.35 16.88
N LYS A 778 -2.19 8.31 15.54
CA LYS A 778 -1.14 7.81 14.64
C LYS A 778 0.12 8.68 14.66
N ALA A 779 0.00 10.01 14.70
CA ALA A 779 1.15 10.90 14.83
C ALA A 779 1.92 10.69 16.15
N PHE A 780 1.22 10.49 17.27
CA PHE A 780 1.85 10.15 18.55
C PHE A 780 2.47 8.75 18.55
N TYR A 781 1.78 7.75 17.97
CA TYR A 781 2.31 6.40 17.83
C TYR A 781 3.58 6.37 16.97
N TYR A 782 3.55 7.00 15.79
CA TYR A 782 4.72 7.14 14.91
C TYR A 782 5.91 7.81 15.62
N PHE A 783 5.68 8.88 16.39
CA PHE A 783 6.76 9.54 17.13
C PHE A 783 7.36 8.62 18.23
N ALA A 784 6.54 7.78 18.85
CA ALA A 784 6.98 6.78 19.84
C ALA A 784 7.76 5.60 19.21
N SER A 785 7.32 5.10 18.05
CA SER A 785 7.94 3.94 17.39
C SER A 785 9.15 4.30 16.54
N CYS A 786 9.08 5.39 15.77
CA CYS A 786 9.98 5.69 14.65
C CYS A 786 10.91 6.91 14.90
N GLY A 787 10.99 7.41 16.14
CA GLY A 787 11.76 8.61 16.49
C GLY A 787 13.24 8.61 16.07
N ASP A 788 13.84 7.42 15.95
CA ASP A 788 15.25 7.24 15.57
C ASP A 788 15.50 7.48 14.06
N HIS A 789 14.47 7.32 13.21
CA HIS A 789 14.54 7.55 11.75
C HIS A 789 14.01 8.93 11.31
N LEU A 790 13.56 9.73 12.29
CA LEU A 790 12.75 10.93 12.08
C LEU A 790 13.42 11.99 11.19
N GLN A 791 14.75 12.15 11.27
CA GLN A 791 15.48 13.16 10.48
C GLN A 791 15.46 12.84 8.97
N THR A 792 15.63 11.57 8.60
CA THR A 792 15.54 11.13 7.19
C THR A 792 14.14 11.35 6.64
N HIS A 793 13.11 11.05 7.44
CA HIS A 793 11.72 11.24 7.04
C HIS A 793 11.36 12.72 6.90
N ILE A 794 11.75 13.57 7.87
CA ILE A 794 11.61 15.04 7.79
C ILE A 794 12.26 15.58 6.52
N SER A 795 13.50 15.17 6.23
CA SER A 795 14.23 15.61 5.04
C SER A 795 13.49 15.21 3.75
N LYS A 796 13.13 13.92 3.60
CA LYS A 796 12.41 13.42 2.42
C LYS A 796 11.04 14.08 2.23
N VAL A 797 10.28 14.32 3.32
CA VAL A 797 8.88 14.78 3.25
C VAL A 797 8.76 16.29 3.07
N LEU A 798 9.52 17.09 3.80
CA LEU A 798 9.38 18.57 3.78
C LEU A 798 10.37 19.27 2.85
N PHE A 799 11.54 18.67 2.59
CA PHE A 799 12.69 19.40 2.03
C PHE A 799 13.27 18.80 0.74
N GLN A 800 12.90 17.57 0.38
CA GLN A 800 13.30 16.95 -0.88
C GLN A 800 12.10 16.80 -1.80
N LYS A 801 12.12 17.48 -2.95
CA LYS A 801 11.14 17.28 -4.02
C LYS A 801 11.17 15.84 -4.55
N VAL A 802 10.08 15.46 -5.19
CA VAL A 802 9.86 14.17 -5.89
C VAL A 802 10.09 14.31 -7.38
#